data_AF-A0AAD6ILX8-F1
#
_entry.id   AF-A0AAD6ILX8-F1
#
_cell.length_a   1.000
_cell.length_b   1.000
_cell.length_c   1.000
_cell.angle_alpha   90.00
_cell.angle_beta   90.00
_cell.angle_gamma   90.00
#
_symmetry.space_group_name_H-M   'P 1'
#
loop_
_entity.id
_entity.type
_entity.pdbx_description
1 polymer ?
#
loop_
_entity_poly.entity_id
_entity_poly.type
_entity_poly.pdbx_seq_one_letter_code
_entity_poly.pdbx_strand_id
1 'polypeptide(L)'
;MAPFFPFRRKKPSVVEIEEAEENLRHRYNGHRHWASGKRFQRPFISPESLTERRLELEDPKHSYGKQSYLNPNRENDHKKYIDLDTYYSTNKSFPRRLIVQATPEVYAETDNYPRHWGRSRIHGKVPFIISLSELCLNPFGFRRYEGVPDEEDDGDGPRQARKENRILTILKGLLHWITSTALTLSLAWIIQLMISVEIVTSPWNDDGSAEPYEEYQNVHWYWPKHAINVLDQSPANNHPQSTVAKLTVPRSLVVRDEVSGAWVSKNTKDLRDKKTGMLPSYIFLSFSRANFVGTDEVKLREILYSVAERMLEHENVHRDPQTPSLEAFWVDVDCVSGITDIPAGANESPKTQDVNSICDAVRCAHRVYIVLPSDSVSARQTWGSRIWTLPEVLLAANKTRYCFTESTDIDLLAPHDVSLNDMYESFWKPPTNDEQVEHEDAIGHLISHYTNTIKLSELQLFTFAVQVMAKLSQGRDVEGYTTRDMAYAAMGLLSYRITPCDDDNTFQAIARLSLVNDSNQLLERLVCLWPNPEKNPRPLQAQQDYASAGSETLLCNIADRDQYLTHLWDIHPICDVVGIGDDSYEPTIIMDRCKGIPIRWKDFPRLRYAKEIKGLGATASQSIVYFGAWALATGFGLFSTAMALAVALSTGGKTGEQASNTEANDGFTNAQLENLRTEIIPNYLVAIGIFFALAWIISWFAPWAVRQLCNEGTKGTSSHLVGFEGTMSLHDLEKAMYGNYNHRLLYAASSTVFSGTMPKSNIRVGREPLDPGHWKKEMKRLGFPGSYRLFTIVDTGSMTVSVIAAERPPVVALICGREGGMLRVLLCSWRFERNCLYRECVVRMRSSLEEQATYNDWLKISLASQGDVARTRVSHLQYLRQKQIDEEKARLNEEKVRQRKPVSEESTSSTLKGPPSPRVSLFSAGDQERLDRVARQ
;
A
#
# COMPACT_ATOMS: atom_id res chain seq x y z
N MET A 1 -18.16 28.02 -17.67
CA MET A 1 -16.76 28.18 -17.22
C MET A 1 -16.72 29.32 -16.21
N ALA A 2 -16.58 28.99 -14.92
CA ALA A 2 -16.24 29.96 -13.88
C ALA A 2 -14.88 29.55 -13.31
N PRO A 3 -13.94 30.49 -13.11
CA PRO A 3 -12.62 30.17 -12.57
C PRO A 3 -12.78 29.76 -11.10
N PHE A 4 -12.38 28.53 -10.78
CA PHE A 4 -12.30 28.06 -9.39
C PHE A 4 -11.14 28.79 -8.70
N PHE A 5 -11.46 29.89 -8.00
CA PHE A 5 -10.64 30.35 -6.89
C PHE A 5 -10.63 29.25 -5.82
N PRO A 6 -9.49 28.96 -5.18
CA PRO A 6 -9.46 28.07 -4.03
C PRO A 6 -10.25 28.76 -2.92
N PHE A 7 -11.51 28.35 -2.75
CA PHE A 7 -12.31 28.78 -1.62
C PHE A 7 -11.51 28.45 -0.36
N ARG A 8 -11.04 29.48 0.33
CA ARG A 8 -10.54 29.40 1.70
C ARG A 8 -11.71 28.88 2.54
N ARG A 9 -11.84 27.55 2.64
CA ARG A 9 -12.91 26.89 3.38
C ARG A 9 -12.84 27.40 4.82
N LYS A 10 -13.98 27.87 5.35
CA LYS A 10 -14.08 28.33 6.74
C LYS A 10 -13.53 27.24 7.65
N LYS A 11 -12.72 27.62 8.65
CA LYS A 11 -12.37 26.71 9.74
C LYS A 11 -13.67 26.14 10.33
N PRO A 12 -13.70 24.83 10.63
CA PRO A 12 -14.88 24.17 11.19
C PRO A 12 -15.30 24.90 12.46
N SER A 13 -16.60 24.92 12.72
CA SER A 13 -17.09 25.36 14.03
C SER A 13 -16.64 24.37 15.11
N VAL A 14 -16.46 24.84 16.35
CA VAL A 14 -16.13 23.98 17.50
C VAL A 14 -17.19 22.86 17.66
N VAL A 15 -18.45 23.18 17.39
CA VAL A 15 -19.58 22.24 17.42
C VAL A 15 -19.41 21.09 16.43
N GLU A 16 -18.97 21.35 15.20
CA GLU A 16 -18.75 20.30 14.20
C GLU A 16 -17.64 19.32 14.60
N ILE A 17 -16.63 19.81 15.32
CA ILE A 17 -15.55 18.97 15.85
C ILE A 17 -16.08 18.09 16.98
N GLU A 18 -16.87 18.65 17.91
CA GLU A 18 -17.50 17.89 19.00
C GLU A 18 -18.44 16.80 18.47
N GLU A 19 -19.29 17.12 17.48
CA GLU A 19 -20.15 16.13 16.83
C GLU A 19 -19.36 15.01 16.14
N ALA A 20 -18.22 15.36 15.51
CA ALA A 20 -17.36 14.38 14.88
C ALA A 20 -16.72 13.43 15.91
N GLU A 21 -16.27 13.97 17.05
CA GLU A 21 -15.75 13.20 18.17
C GLU A 21 -16.80 12.28 18.80
N GLU A 22 -18.02 12.77 19.00
CA GLU A 22 -19.13 11.97 19.52
C GLU A 22 -19.47 10.82 18.57
N ASN A 23 -19.53 11.10 17.25
CA ASN A 23 -19.71 10.05 16.26
C ASN A 23 -18.54 9.04 16.32
N LEU A 24 -17.29 9.48 16.45
CA LEU A 24 -16.14 8.58 16.59
C LEU A 24 -16.29 7.65 17.81
N ARG A 25 -16.59 8.20 18.99
CA ARG A 25 -16.84 7.40 20.22
C ARG A 25 -17.97 6.40 20.03
N HIS A 26 -19.07 6.83 19.41
CA HIS A 26 -20.20 5.95 19.11
C HIS A 26 -19.84 4.83 18.13
N ARG A 27 -18.91 5.05 17.18
CA ARG A 27 -18.45 4.01 16.26
C ARG A 27 -17.50 3.00 16.90
N TYR A 28 -16.75 3.38 17.93
CA TYR A 28 -15.79 2.54 18.63
C TYR A 28 -16.28 1.96 19.97
N ASN A 29 -17.60 1.80 20.13
CA ASN A 29 -18.20 1.35 21.38
C ASN A 29 -18.15 -0.18 21.62
N GLY A 30 -17.64 -0.99 20.69
CA GLY A 30 -17.55 -2.45 20.84
C GLY A 30 -18.90 -3.21 20.80
N HIS A 31 -20.03 -2.52 20.78
CA HIS A 31 -21.35 -3.14 20.89
C HIS A 31 -21.79 -3.83 19.59
N ARG A 32 -22.67 -4.82 19.74
CA ARG A 32 -23.36 -5.44 18.60
C ARG A 32 -24.35 -4.46 18.00
N HIS A 33 -24.34 -4.36 16.68
CA HIS A 33 -25.21 -3.48 15.92
C HIS A 33 -25.88 -4.23 14.78
N TRP A 34 -27.05 -3.73 14.37
CA TRP A 34 -27.78 -4.22 13.21
C TRP A 34 -27.83 -3.12 12.16
N ALA A 35 -27.29 -3.39 10.96
CA ALA A 35 -27.48 -2.49 9.81
C ALA A 35 -27.49 -3.28 8.51
N SER A 36 -28.25 -2.79 7.51
CA SER A 36 -28.33 -3.40 6.17
C SER A 36 -28.63 -4.92 6.20
N GLY A 37 -29.54 -5.33 7.10
CA GLY A 37 -29.99 -6.73 7.23
C GLY A 37 -29.02 -7.68 7.93
N LYS A 38 -27.97 -7.18 8.59
CA LYS A 38 -26.97 -8.03 9.28
C LYS A 38 -26.59 -7.55 10.66
N ARG A 39 -26.27 -8.52 11.53
CA ARG A 39 -25.60 -8.30 12.83
C ARG A 39 -24.10 -8.24 12.62
N PHE A 40 -23.48 -7.23 13.17
CA PHE A 40 -22.02 -7.11 13.25
C PHE A 40 -21.63 -6.47 14.57
N GLN A 41 -20.41 -6.71 15.01
CA GLN A 41 -19.80 -6.09 16.17
C GLN A 41 -18.99 -4.88 15.72
N ARG A 42 -19.23 -3.73 16.36
CA ARG A 42 -18.40 -2.53 16.15
C ARG A 42 -17.01 -2.73 16.76
N PRO A 43 -15.98 -2.07 16.23
CA PRO A 43 -14.67 -2.10 16.85
C PRO A 43 -14.70 -1.45 18.23
N PHE A 44 -13.70 -1.78 19.05
CA PHE A 44 -13.46 -1.17 20.35
C PHE A 44 -12.07 -0.55 20.34
N ILE A 45 -11.93 0.61 20.97
CA ILE A 45 -10.64 1.30 21.16
C ILE A 45 -10.59 1.89 22.58
N SER A 46 -9.42 1.90 23.20
CA SER A 46 -9.22 2.57 24.49
C SER A 46 -9.34 4.10 24.33
N PRO A 47 -9.68 4.86 25.40
CA PRO A 47 -9.77 6.31 25.33
C PRO A 47 -8.45 7.01 24.92
N GLU A 48 -7.30 6.46 25.32
CA GLU A 48 -5.98 6.98 24.95
C GLU A 48 -5.73 6.81 23.44
N SER A 49 -5.91 5.59 22.93
CA SER A 49 -5.76 5.30 21.50
C SER A 49 -6.83 5.96 20.62
N LEU A 50 -7.98 6.34 21.19
CA LEU A 50 -8.99 7.16 20.49
C LEU A 50 -8.43 8.55 20.13
N THR A 51 -7.60 9.12 21.02
CA THR A 51 -6.97 10.43 20.81
C THR A 51 -5.92 10.36 19.70
N GLU A 52 -5.13 9.29 19.67
CA GLU A 52 -4.21 9.00 18.56
C GLU A 52 -4.96 8.80 17.25
N ARG A 53 -6.06 8.03 17.28
CA ARG A 53 -6.92 7.83 16.10
C ARG A 53 -7.50 9.16 15.62
N ARG A 54 -7.90 10.07 16.49
CA ARG A 54 -8.35 11.41 16.09
C ARG A 54 -7.23 12.16 15.35
N LEU A 55 -6.01 12.15 15.90
CA LEU A 55 -4.87 12.83 15.29
C LEU A 55 -4.53 12.25 13.91
N GLU A 56 -4.63 10.93 13.75
CA GLU A 56 -4.49 10.26 12.45
C GLU A 56 -5.52 10.77 11.42
N LEU A 57 -6.73 11.08 11.88
CA LEU A 57 -7.86 11.49 11.04
C LEU A 57 -7.88 13.00 10.74
N GLU A 58 -7.09 13.80 11.44
CA GLU A 58 -7.04 15.27 11.31
C GLU A 58 -6.18 15.71 10.12
N ASP A 59 -6.80 16.09 9.00
CA ASP A 59 -6.07 16.41 7.76
C ASP A 59 -5.44 17.82 7.84
N PRO A 60 -4.13 18.02 7.60
CA PRO A 60 -3.53 19.35 7.65
C PRO A 60 -4.16 20.34 6.64
N LYS A 61 -4.67 19.83 5.50
CA LYS A 61 -5.41 20.63 4.51
C LYS A 61 -6.91 20.80 4.86
N HIS A 62 -7.48 19.92 5.68
CA HIS A 62 -8.92 19.90 5.99
C HIS A 62 -9.21 19.58 7.46
N SER A 63 -10.11 20.34 8.07
CA SER A 63 -10.57 20.04 9.41
C SER A 63 -11.14 18.64 9.60
N TYR A 64 -10.90 18.09 10.80
CA TYR A 64 -11.59 16.89 11.28
C TYR A 64 -13.11 17.11 11.27
N GLY A 65 -13.86 16.27 10.54
CA GLY A 65 -15.31 16.43 10.37
C GLY A 65 -15.90 15.64 9.20
N LYS A 66 -17.06 16.08 8.70
CA LYS A 66 -17.67 15.51 7.49
C LYS A 66 -16.91 15.98 6.26
N GLN A 67 -16.44 15.04 5.44
CA GLN A 67 -15.88 15.32 4.14
C GLN A 67 -16.85 14.94 3.02
N SER A 68 -16.79 15.71 1.93
CA SER A 68 -17.58 15.45 0.72
C SER A 68 -16.76 14.59 -0.21
N TYR A 69 -17.37 13.52 -0.73
CA TYR A 69 -16.78 12.67 -1.76
C TYR A 69 -17.34 13.06 -3.13
N LEU A 70 -16.47 13.06 -4.13
CA LEU A 70 -16.80 13.34 -5.53
C LEU A 70 -16.85 12.02 -6.29
N ASN A 71 -18.03 11.65 -6.81
CA ASN A 71 -18.20 10.40 -7.55
C ASN A 71 -17.55 10.48 -8.96
N PRO A 72 -17.48 9.36 -9.71
CA PRO A 72 -17.02 9.35 -11.11
C PRO A 72 -17.86 10.19 -12.08
N ASN A 73 -19.06 10.62 -11.69
CA ASN A 73 -19.90 11.52 -12.48
C ASN A 73 -19.69 13.01 -12.13
N ARG A 74 -18.73 13.32 -11.26
CA ARG A 74 -18.43 14.67 -10.73
C ARG A 74 -19.55 15.29 -9.89
N GLU A 75 -20.40 14.48 -9.29
CA GLU A 75 -21.46 14.92 -8.37
C GLU A 75 -20.98 14.78 -6.92
N ASN A 76 -21.13 15.85 -6.13
CA ASN A 76 -20.75 15.90 -4.71
C ASN A 76 -21.92 15.45 -3.82
N ASP A 77 -22.40 14.23 -4.03
CA ASP A 77 -23.68 13.81 -3.44
C ASP A 77 -23.56 13.31 -2.00
N HIS A 78 -22.35 12.93 -1.56
CA HIS A 78 -22.20 12.26 -0.28
C HIS A 78 -21.21 12.94 0.68
N LYS A 79 -21.74 13.43 1.80
CA LYS A 79 -20.97 13.86 2.98
C LYS A 79 -20.91 12.74 4.01
N LYS A 80 -19.70 12.43 4.48
CA LYS A 80 -19.46 11.36 5.45
C LYS A 80 -18.39 11.76 6.47
N TYR A 81 -18.56 11.36 7.72
CA TYR A 81 -17.53 11.52 8.74
C TYR A 81 -16.32 10.63 8.43
N ILE A 82 -15.13 11.18 8.68
CA ILE A 82 -13.88 10.44 8.70
C ILE A 82 -13.85 9.61 9.99
N ASP A 83 -14.28 8.35 9.93
CA ASP A 83 -14.41 7.48 11.11
C ASP A 83 -13.73 6.11 10.95
N LEU A 84 -14.49 5.11 10.48
CA LEU A 84 -14.05 3.75 10.23
C LEU A 84 -13.53 3.61 8.81
N ASP A 85 -12.80 2.54 8.55
CA ASP A 85 -12.36 2.19 7.20
C ASP A 85 -13.54 2.00 6.26
N THR A 86 -13.31 2.40 5.01
CA THR A 86 -14.35 2.47 3.99
C THR A 86 -13.97 1.70 2.74
N TYR A 87 -14.98 1.35 1.96
CA TYR A 87 -14.82 0.86 0.60
C TYR A 87 -15.73 1.65 -0.33
N TYR A 88 -15.34 1.74 -1.60
CA TYR A 88 -16.19 2.32 -2.63
C TYR A 88 -17.24 1.29 -3.02
N SER A 89 -18.52 1.63 -2.81
CA SER A 89 -19.63 0.74 -3.15
C SER A 89 -19.97 0.92 -4.61
N THR A 90 -19.61 -0.01 -5.49
CA THR A 90 -19.87 0.03 -6.94
C THR A 90 -21.36 0.28 -7.23
N ASN A 91 -22.26 -0.51 -6.63
CA ASN A 91 -23.72 -0.40 -6.81
C ASN A 91 -24.36 0.91 -6.35
N LYS A 92 -23.67 1.69 -5.52
CA LYS A 92 -24.22 2.94 -4.98
C LYS A 92 -23.38 4.16 -5.34
N SER A 93 -22.22 3.95 -5.95
CA SER A 93 -21.25 4.99 -6.31
C SER A 93 -20.82 5.91 -5.17
N PHE A 94 -20.85 5.44 -3.91
CA PHE A 94 -20.47 6.24 -2.74
C PHE A 94 -19.75 5.43 -1.63
N PRO A 95 -18.97 6.08 -0.74
CA PRO A 95 -18.20 5.40 0.30
C PRO A 95 -19.07 4.75 1.37
N ARG A 96 -18.90 3.44 1.60
CA ARG A 96 -19.57 2.69 2.69
C ARG A 96 -18.57 2.22 3.74
N ARG A 97 -19.04 2.06 4.99
CA ARG A 97 -18.20 1.57 6.09
C ARG A 97 -17.94 0.08 5.90
N LEU A 98 -16.72 -0.34 6.16
CA LEU A 98 -16.28 -1.70 5.94
C LEU A 98 -16.78 -2.64 7.05
N ILE A 99 -17.31 -3.78 6.64
CA ILE A 99 -17.70 -4.89 7.51
C ILE A 99 -17.01 -6.13 6.96
N VAL A 100 -16.28 -6.81 7.83
CA VAL A 100 -15.44 -7.97 7.49
C VAL A 100 -15.99 -9.21 8.19
N GLN A 101 -16.09 -10.31 7.46
CA GLN A 101 -16.34 -11.63 8.03
C GLN A 101 -15.09 -12.11 8.76
N ALA A 102 -15.24 -12.70 9.95
CA ALA A 102 -14.15 -13.23 10.74
C ALA A 102 -14.42 -14.68 11.14
N THR A 103 -13.36 -15.49 11.18
CA THR A 103 -13.43 -16.87 11.68
C THR A 103 -13.84 -16.90 13.15
N PRO A 104 -14.41 -18.02 13.66
CA PRO A 104 -14.87 -18.10 15.04
C PRO A 104 -13.77 -17.76 16.07
N GLU A 105 -12.53 -18.16 15.80
CA GLU A 105 -11.37 -17.86 16.62
C GLU A 105 -11.11 -16.35 16.69
N VAL A 106 -10.98 -15.70 15.53
CA VAL A 106 -10.71 -14.25 15.44
C VAL A 106 -11.90 -13.42 15.92
N TYR A 107 -13.12 -13.93 15.78
CA TYR A 107 -14.33 -13.27 16.29
C TYR A 107 -14.40 -13.28 17.82
N ALA A 108 -13.82 -14.29 18.48
CA ALA A 108 -13.78 -14.42 19.93
C ALA A 108 -12.52 -13.80 20.57
N GLU A 109 -11.44 -13.64 19.80
CA GLU A 109 -10.16 -13.12 20.26
C GLU A 109 -10.25 -11.65 20.72
N THR A 110 -9.57 -11.35 21.83
CA THR A 110 -9.34 -9.99 22.31
C THR A 110 -8.14 -9.39 21.59
N ASP A 111 -8.30 -8.17 21.12
CA ASP A 111 -7.39 -7.58 20.16
C ASP A 111 -6.26 -6.82 20.85
N ASN A 112 -5.00 -7.14 20.49
CA ASN A 112 -3.83 -6.35 20.95
C ASN A 112 -3.72 -5.01 20.23
N TYR A 113 -4.15 -4.94 18.97
CA TYR A 113 -4.16 -3.72 18.15
C TYR A 113 -5.61 -3.38 17.75
N PRO A 114 -5.98 -2.08 17.72
CA PRO A 114 -7.35 -1.68 17.39
C PRO A 114 -7.71 -2.08 15.94
N ARG A 115 -8.96 -2.49 15.73
CA ARG A 115 -9.55 -2.66 14.39
C ARG A 115 -10.29 -1.39 14.03
N HIS A 116 -10.23 -1.00 12.77
CA HIS A 116 -10.96 0.18 12.27
C HIS A 116 -12.15 -0.21 11.38
N TRP A 117 -12.61 -1.47 11.43
CA TRP A 117 -13.77 -1.99 10.71
C TRP A 117 -14.71 -2.80 11.62
N GLY A 118 -15.94 -3.03 11.18
CA GLY A 118 -16.90 -3.90 11.88
C GLY A 118 -16.66 -5.38 11.58
N ARG A 119 -16.90 -6.27 12.55
CA ARG A 119 -16.75 -7.73 12.38
C ARG A 119 -18.09 -8.44 12.32
N SER A 120 -18.22 -9.41 11.45
CA SER A 120 -19.38 -10.30 11.35
C SER A 120 -18.92 -11.76 11.33
N ARG A 121 -19.80 -12.68 11.71
CA ARG A 121 -19.48 -14.12 11.57
C ARG A 121 -19.52 -14.50 10.09
N ILE A 122 -18.69 -15.48 9.72
CA ILE A 122 -18.75 -16.09 8.40
C ILE A 122 -20.16 -16.67 8.19
N HIS A 123 -20.75 -16.31 7.07
CA HIS A 123 -22.08 -16.70 6.65
C HIS A 123 -22.09 -16.76 5.13
N GLY A 124 -22.48 -17.90 4.57
CA GLY A 124 -22.74 -18.04 3.14
C GLY A 124 -24.23 -18.14 2.84
N LYS A 125 -24.60 -17.70 1.64
CA LYS A 125 -25.97 -17.76 1.13
C LYS A 125 -26.17 -19.07 0.36
N VAL A 126 -26.20 -20.17 1.10
CA VAL A 126 -26.45 -21.50 0.53
C VAL A 126 -27.95 -21.62 0.19
N PRO A 127 -28.32 -22.11 -1.01
CA PRO A 127 -29.71 -22.40 -1.33
C PRO A 127 -30.34 -23.37 -0.33
N PHE A 128 -31.56 -23.06 0.12
CA PHE A 128 -32.27 -23.88 1.10
C PHE A 128 -32.40 -25.35 0.66
N ILE A 129 -32.64 -25.59 -0.63
CA ILE A 129 -32.73 -26.94 -1.21
C ILE A 129 -31.46 -27.77 -0.97
N ILE A 130 -30.28 -27.15 -1.07
CA ILE A 130 -29.00 -27.83 -0.85
C ILE A 130 -28.79 -28.09 0.65
N SER A 131 -29.06 -27.10 1.49
CA SER A 131 -29.01 -27.28 2.94
C SER A 131 -29.96 -28.36 3.44
N LEU A 132 -31.17 -28.45 2.87
CA LEU A 132 -32.14 -29.49 3.19
C LEU A 132 -31.71 -30.87 2.67
N SER A 133 -31.09 -30.93 1.49
CA SER A 133 -30.54 -32.16 0.92
C SER A 133 -29.41 -32.71 1.77
N GLU A 134 -28.47 -31.85 2.18
CA GLU A 134 -27.37 -32.23 3.09
C GLU A 134 -27.88 -32.56 4.50
N LEU A 135 -28.96 -31.92 4.99
CA LEU A 135 -29.61 -32.31 6.25
C LEU A 135 -30.22 -33.71 6.15
N CYS A 136 -30.84 -34.06 5.02
CA CYS A 136 -31.43 -35.37 4.80
C CYS A 136 -30.34 -36.45 4.70
N LEU A 137 -29.28 -36.20 3.93
CA LEU A 137 -28.23 -37.18 3.67
C LEU A 137 -27.22 -37.27 4.83
N ASN A 138 -26.83 -36.14 5.41
CA ASN A 138 -25.82 -36.05 6.45
C ASN A 138 -26.23 -35.12 7.60
N PRO A 139 -27.25 -35.52 8.41
CA PRO A 139 -27.82 -34.66 9.45
C PRO A 139 -26.83 -34.21 10.52
N PHE A 140 -25.79 -35.01 10.77
CA PHE A 140 -24.78 -34.73 11.77
C PHE A 140 -23.50 -34.10 11.19
N GLY A 141 -23.42 -33.92 9.87
CA GLY A 141 -22.25 -33.33 9.21
C GLY A 141 -20.96 -34.13 9.42
N PHE A 142 -21.06 -35.45 9.47
CA PHE A 142 -19.89 -36.32 9.62
C PHE A 142 -19.11 -36.42 8.29
N ARG A 143 -17.80 -36.17 8.35
CA ARG A 143 -16.90 -36.22 7.18
C ARG A 143 -16.98 -37.52 6.37
N ARG A 144 -17.13 -38.66 7.05
CA ARG A 144 -17.21 -39.99 6.39
C ARG A 144 -18.40 -40.15 5.44
N TYR A 145 -19.47 -39.37 5.60
CA TYR A 145 -20.68 -39.46 4.79
C TYR A 145 -20.78 -38.30 3.77
N GLU A 146 -19.66 -37.62 3.54
CA GLU A 146 -19.52 -36.62 2.48
C GLU A 146 -19.29 -37.32 1.13
N GLY A 147 -19.70 -36.69 0.03
CA GLY A 147 -19.93 -37.33 -1.27
C GLY A 147 -18.66 -37.70 -2.07
N VAL A 148 -17.53 -37.88 -1.40
CA VAL A 148 -16.21 -38.01 -2.02
C VAL A 148 -15.59 -39.32 -1.53
N PRO A 149 -15.14 -40.22 -2.43
CA PRO A 149 -14.27 -41.33 -2.03
C PRO A 149 -13.03 -40.75 -1.34
N ASP A 150 -12.62 -41.33 -0.21
CA ASP A 150 -11.29 -41.05 0.34
C ASP A 150 -10.28 -41.40 -0.77
N GLU A 151 -9.79 -40.40 -1.53
CA GLU A 151 -8.65 -40.63 -2.42
C GLU A 151 -7.53 -41.16 -1.53
N GLU A 152 -7.04 -42.35 -1.85
CA GLU A 152 -5.88 -42.93 -1.20
C GLU A 152 -4.75 -41.89 -1.31
N ASP A 153 -4.36 -41.33 -0.16
CA ASP A 153 -3.26 -40.39 -0.02
C ASP A 153 -1.99 -41.11 -0.51
N ASP A 154 -1.69 -40.96 -1.80
CA ASP A 154 -0.46 -41.45 -2.43
C ASP A 154 0.73 -40.75 -1.76
N GLY A 155 1.31 -41.40 -0.75
CA GLY A 155 2.68 -41.18 -0.28
C GLY A 155 2.88 -40.13 0.83
N ASP A 156 3.39 -40.63 1.98
CA ASP A 156 4.20 -39.90 2.97
C ASP A 156 3.54 -38.90 3.95
N GLY A 157 2.30 -39.15 4.39
CA GLY A 157 1.73 -38.55 5.61
C GLY A 157 1.56 -39.59 6.73
N PRO A 158 2.01 -39.34 7.99
CA PRO A 158 1.67 -40.24 9.09
C PRO A 158 0.15 -40.18 9.32
N ARG A 159 -0.52 -41.30 9.11
CA ARG A 159 -1.94 -41.52 9.41
C ARG A 159 -2.22 -41.15 10.87
N GLN A 160 -2.61 -39.90 11.14
CA GLN A 160 -3.25 -39.52 12.39
C GLN A 160 -4.70 -40.02 12.38
N ALA A 161 -4.85 -41.34 12.37
CA ALA A 161 -6.02 -41.99 12.90
C ALA A 161 -6.02 -41.70 14.40
N ARG A 162 -6.70 -40.61 14.79
CA ARG A 162 -7.21 -40.45 16.15
C ARG A 162 -7.86 -41.79 16.49
N LYS A 163 -7.35 -42.50 17.51
CA LYS A 163 -7.96 -43.74 18.03
C LYS A 163 -9.36 -43.39 18.54
N GLU A 164 -10.32 -43.18 17.65
CA GLU A 164 -11.73 -43.19 17.99
C GLU A 164 -12.06 -44.64 18.31
N ASN A 165 -12.74 -44.84 19.44
CA ASN A 165 -13.21 -46.15 19.84
C ASN A 165 -14.04 -46.75 18.68
N ARG A 166 -13.65 -47.94 18.20
CA ARG A 166 -14.33 -48.62 17.08
C ARG A 166 -15.84 -48.75 17.33
N ILE A 167 -16.22 -48.98 18.58
CA ILE A 167 -17.63 -49.06 19.04
C ILE A 167 -18.35 -47.72 18.84
N LEU A 168 -17.73 -46.60 19.21
CA LEU A 168 -18.31 -45.26 19.04
C LEU A 168 -18.50 -44.93 17.55
N THR A 169 -17.58 -45.38 16.70
CA THR A 169 -17.66 -45.19 15.25
C THR A 169 -18.84 -45.97 14.65
N ILE A 170 -19.03 -47.22 15.07
CA ILE A 170 -20.16 -48.07 14.63
C ILE A 170 -21.49 -47.48 15.11
N LEU A 171 -21.57 -47.05 16.38
CA LEU A 171 -22.78 -46.45 16.95
C LEU A 171 -23.16 -45.15 16.25
N LYS A 172 -22.18 -44.26 15.98
CA LYS A 172 -22.39 -43.04 15.19
C LYS A 172 -22.91 -43.36 13.79
N GLY A 173 -22.40 -44.43 13.17
CA GLY A 173 -22.83 -44.84 11.83
C GLY A 173 -24.27 -45.39 11.79
N LEU A 174 -24.66 -46.21 12.76
CA LEU A 174 -26.03 -46.69 12.91
C LEU A 174 -27.01 -45.53 13.16
N LEU A 175 -26.65 -44.64 14.09
CA LEU A 175 -27.45 -43.45 14.40
C LEU A 175 -27.64 -42.57 13.17
N HIS A 176 -26.57 -42.33 12.41
CA HIS A 176 -26.63 -41.57 11.17
C HIS A 176 -27.55 -42.22 10.14
N TRP A 177 -27.46 -43.53 9.90
CA TRP A 177 -28.33 -44.22 8.95
C TRP A 177 -29.81 -44.13 9.33
N ILE A 178 -30.14 -44.34 10.60
CA ILE A 178 -31.52 -44.26 11.09
C ILE A 178 -32.06 -42.83 10.95
N THR A 179 -31.29 -41.81 11.34
CA THR A 179 -31.76 -40.43 11.26
C THR A 179 -31.82 -39.92 9.82
N SER A 180 -30.85 -40.28 8.99
CA SER A 180 -30.82 -39.94 7.55
C SER A 180 -32.02 -40.56 6.82
N THR A 181 -32.32 -41.84 7.05
CA THR A 181 -33.51 -42.49 6.47
C THR A 181 -34.82 -41.89 6.96
N ALA A 182 -34.94 -41.57 8.25
CA ALA A 182 -36.13 -40.89 8.78
C ALA A 182 -36.32 -39.48 8.20
N LEU A 183 -35.24 -38.70 8.07
CA LEU A 183 -35.27 -37.34 7.51
C LEU A 183 -35.55 -37.34 6.01
N THR A 184 -34.94 -38.26 5.24
CA THR A 184 -35.22 -38.41 3.80
C THR A 184 -36.69 -38.77 3.56
N LEU A 185 -37.25 -39.76 4.27
CA LEU A 185 -38.66 -40.13 4.11
C LEU A 185 -39.64 -39.00 4.46
N SER A 186 -39.29 -38.15 5.43
CA SER A 186 -40.16 -37.08 5.93
C SER A 186 -40.01 -35.73 5.23
N LEU A 187 -38.80 -35.36 4.78
CA LEU A 187 -38.49 -34.03 4.26
C LEU A 187 -38.20 -34.00 2.75
N ALA A 188 -37.91 -35.13 2.11
CA ALA A 188 -37.47 -35.11 0.72
C ALA A 188 -38.55 -34.65 -0.28
N TRP A 189 -39.84 -34.86 0.03
CA TRP A 189 -40.94 -34.32 -0.78
C TRP A 189 -40.99 -32.79 -0.78
N ILE A 190 -40.46 -32.12 0.26
CA ILE A 190 -40.36 -30.65 0.32
C ILE A 190 -39.36 -30.15 -0.72
N ILE A 191 -38.26 -30.87 -0.94
CA ILE A 191 -37.28 -30.56 -1.99
C ILE A 191 -37.98 -30.61 -3.35
N GLN A 192 -38.70 -31.70 -3.62
CA GLN A 192 -39.40 -31.90 -4.88
C GLN A 192 -40.51 -30.86 -5.10
N LEU A 193 -41.22 -30.50 -4.03
CA LEU A 193 -42.23 -29.45 -4.03
C LEU A 193 -41.61 -28.09 -4.36
N MET A 194 -40.52 -27.70 -3.69
CA MET A 194 -39.82 -26.45 -3.96
C MET A 194 -39.40 -26.39 -5.43
N ILE A 195 -38.74 -27.43 -5.95
CA ILE A 195 -38.32 -27.47 -7.35
C ILE A 195 -39.52 -27.39 -8.31
N SER A 196 -40.64 -28.05 -8.00
CA SER A 196 -41.85 -28.00 -8.83
C SER A 196 -42.48 -26.60 -8.86
N VAL A 197 -42.53 -25.91 -7.71
CA VAL A 197 -43.01 -24.53 -7.62
C VAL A 197 -42.08 -23.62 -8.41
N GLU A 198 -40.77 -23.84 -8.30
CA GLU A 198 -39.76 -23.09 -9.05
C GLU A 198 -39.85 -23.33 -10.57
N ILE A 199 -40.18 -24.53 -11.05
CA ILE A 199 -40.42 -24.75 -12.50
C ILE A 199 -41.63 -23.95 -13.00
N VAL A 200 -42.65 -23.76 -12.16
CA VAL A 200 -43.88 -23.03 -12.49
C VAL A 200 -43.73 -21.51 -12.32
N THR A 201 -42.85 -21.04 -11.43
CA THR A 201 -42.65 -19.60 -11.13
C THR A 201 -41.33 -19.01 -11.66
N SER A 202 -40.53 -19.78 -12.38
CA SER A 202 -39.20 -19.42 -12.91
C SER A 202 -38.25 -18.72 -11.92
N PRO A 203 -37.54 -19.47 -11.05
CA PRO A 203 -36.40 -18.95 -10.30
C PRO A 203 -35.11 -19.81 -10.39
N TRP A 204 -35.07 -20.89 -11.19
CA TRP A 204 -33.78 -21.46 -11.66
C TRP A 204 -33.03 -20.51 -12.62
N ASN A 205 -33.71 -19.44 -13.04
CA ASN A 205 -33.23 -18.36 -13.89
C ASN A 205 -33.27 -16.99 -13.20
N ASP A 206 -33.60 -16.88 -11.90
CA ASP A 206 -33.62 -15.56 -11.27
C ASP A 206 -32.18 -15.08 -11.03
N ASP A 207 -31.69 -14.36 -12.04
CA ASP A 207 -30.41 -13.66 -12.13
C ASP A 207 -30.32 -12.44 -11.17
N GLY A 208 -31.27 -12.23 -10.25
CA GLY A 208 -31.59 -10.87 -9.80
C GLY A 208 -31.30 -10.42 -8.35
N SER A 209 -30.68 -11.20 -7.44
CA SER A 209 -30.55 -10.70 -6.03
C SER A 209 -29.24 -10.98 -5.29
N ALA A 210 -28.24 -11.57 -5.93
CA ALA A 210 -26.86 -11.50 -5.46
C ALA A 210 -26.19 -10.46 -6.35
N GLU A 211 -26.23 -9.19 -5.92
CA GLU A 211 -25.52 -8.03 -6.49
C GLU A 211 -24.42 -8.50 -7.46
N PRO A 212 -24.65 -8.49 -8.80
CA PRO A 212 -23.55 -8.73 -9.73
C PRO A 212 -22.45 -7.76 -9.33
N TYR A 213 -21.21 -8.23 -9.27
CA TYR A 213 -20.10 -7.36 -8.95
C TYR A 213 -20.03 -6.35 -10.09
N GLU A 214 -20.64 -5.19 -9.88
CA GLU A 214 -20.57 -4.09 -10.81
C GLU A 214 -19.11 -3.71 -10.99
N GLU A 215 -18.81 -3.28 -12.21
CA GLU A 215 -17.49 -2.82 -12.61
C GLU A 215 -16.94 -1.82 -11.59
N TYR A 216 -15.73 -2.09 -11.10
CA TYR A 216 -15.06 -1.13 -10.23
C TYR A 216 -14.64 0.06 -11.08
N GLN A 217 -15.28 1.21 -10.85
CA GLN A 217 -14.98 2.47 -11.51
C GLN A 217 -14.84 3.56 -10.45
N ASN A 218 -13.61 4.00 -10.21
CA ASN A 218 -13.29 5.13 -9.35
C ASN A 218 -12.29 6.03 -10.05
N VAL A 219 -12.40 7.35 -9.88
CA VAL A 219 -11.58 8.33 -10.60
C VAL A 219 -11.08 9.39 -9.63
N HIS A 220 -9.78 9.68 -9.67
CA HIS A 220 -9.18 10.79 -8.96
C HIS A 220 -9.25 12.07 -9.80
N TRP A 221 -9.89 13.11 -9.26
CA TRP A 221 -10.19 14.33 -10.01
C TRP A 221 -9.17 15.46 -9.84
N TYR A 222 -8.26 15.37 -8.87
CA TYR A 222 -7.29 16.43 -8.64
C TYR A 222 -6.06 16.24 -9.52
N TRP A 223 -5.51 17.37 -9.99
CA TRP A 223 -4.29 17.36 -10.79
C TRP A 223 -3.11 16.81 -9.99
N PRO A 224 -2.25 15.98 -10.61
CA PRO A 224 -0.96 15.65 -10.04
C PRO A 224 -0.09 16.92 -9.85
N LYS A 225 0.81 16.86 -8.87
CA LYS A 225 1.84 17.89 -8.66
C LYS A 225 2.79 17.94 -9.87
N HIS A 226 3.20 16.75 -10.30
CA HIS A 226 4.12 16.51 -11.40
C HIS A 226 3.51 15.44 -12.31
N ALA A 227 3.44 15.64 -13.63
CA ALA A 227 2.96 14.66 -14.60
C ALA A 227 3.90 14.52 -15.80
N ILE A 228 3.86 13.35 -16.45
CA ILE A 228 4.63 13.07 -17.66
C ILE A 228 4.31 14.09 -18.75
N ASN A 229 3.01 14.27 -19.02
CA ASN A 229 2.53 15.25 -19.98
C ASN A 229 2.23 16.57 -19.26
N VAL A 230 2.68 17.69 -19.84
CA VAL A 230 2.39 19.03 -19.32
C VAL A 230 0.88 19.29 -19.27
N LEU A 231 0.10 18.70 -20.18
CA LEU A 231 -1.37 18.83 -20.18
C LEU A 231 -2.05 18.15 -18.99
N ASP A 232 -1.40 17.15 -18.40
CA ASP A 232 -1.90 16.42 -17.23
C ASP A 232 -1.42 17.07 -15.92
N GLN A 233 -0.60 18.12 -15.97
CA GLN A 233 -0.15 18.85 -14.80
C GLN A 233 -1.19 19.87 -14.33
N SER A 234 -1.06 20.29 -13.07
CA SER A 234 -1.82 21.42 -12.54
C SER A 234 -1.64 22.66 -13.44
N PRO A 235 -2.71 23.35 -13.86
CA PRO A 235 -2.63 24.54 -14.73
C PRO A 235 -1.81 25.71 -14.16
N ALA A 236 -1.46 25.66 -12.87
CA ALA A 236 -0.56 26.63 -12.24
C ALA A 236 0.91 26.41 -12.61
N ASN A 237 1.28 25.19 -13.04
CA ASN A 237 2.61 24.82 -13.47
C ASN A 237 2.61 24.46 -14.96
N ASN A 238 3.10 25.37 -15.79
CA ASN A 238 3.15 25.19 -17.24
C ASN A 238 4.56 24.86 -17.75
N HIS A 239 5.50 24.58 -16.85
CA HIS A 239 6.89 24.33 -17.23
C HIS A 239 7.12 22.85 -17.55
N PRO A 240 7.88 22.54 -18.60
CA PRO A 240 8.29 21.16 -18.87
C PRO A 240 9.13 20.64 -17.70
N GLN A 241 8.96 19.37 -17.36
CA GLN A 241 9.68 18.77 -16.22
C GLN A 241 11.15 18.52 -16.49
N SER A 242 11.49 18.34 -17.77
CA SER A 242 12.81 17.94 -18.23
C SER A 242 13.47 19.04 -19.04
N THR A 243 14.78 19.13 -18.85
CA THR A 243 15.67 19.82 -19.78
C THR A 243 16.73 18.82 -20.20
N VAL A 244 16.99 18.70 -21.51
CA VAL A 244 18.13 17.91 -22.01
C VAL A 244 19.37 18.37 -21.26
N ALA A 245 20.12 17.42 -20.69
CA ALA A 245 21.29 17.71 -19.88
C ALA A 245 22.33 18.50 -20.69
N LYS A 246 22.33 19.82 -20.53
CA LYS A 246 23.45 20.66 -20.90
C LYS A 246 24.38 20.72 -19.70
N LEU A 247 25.67 20.53 -19.94
CA LEU A 247 26.70 20.71 -18.92
C LEU A 247 26.55 22.12 -18.33
N THR A 248 26.18 22.22 -17.06
CA THR A 248 26.08 23.52 -16.39
C THR A 248 27.43 23.90 -15.82
N VAL A 249 27.81 25.16 -15.97
CA VAL A 249 29.05 25.68 -15.37
C VAL A 249 28.75 26.08 -13.93
N PRO A 250 29.62 25.79 -12.94
CA PRO A 250 29.42 26.23 -11.57
C PRO A 250 29.19 27.75 -11.50
N ARG A 251 28.41 28.22 -10.52
CA ARG A 251 28.09 29.66 -10.39
C ARG A 251 29.24 30.49 -9.83
N SER A 252 30.09 29.89 -9.02
CA SER A 252 31.26 30.55 -8.44
C SER A 252 32.49 29.64 -8.46
N LEU A 253 33.66 30.28 -8.47
CA LEU A 253 34.97 29.64 -8.30
C LEU A 253 35.78 30.50 -7.33
N VAL A 254 36.67 29.86 -6.56
CA VAL A 254 37.62 30.57 -5.70
C VAL A 254 38.85 30.90 -6.52
N VAL A 255 39.17 32.19 -6.60
CA VAL A 255 40.29 32.72 -7.38
C VAL A 255 41.08 33.69 -6.50
N ARG A 256 42.39 33.78 -6.74
CA ARG A 256 43.24 34.74 -6.04
C ARG A 256 42.89 36.15 -6.51
N ASP A 257 42.61 37.04 -5.57
CA ASP A 257 42.30 38.42 -5.88
C ASP A 257 43.57 39.21 -6.20
N GLU A 258 43.59 39.91 -7.35
CA GLU A 258 44.77 40.61 -7.87
C GLU A 258 45.26 41.75 -6.96
N VAL A 259 44.36 42.32 -6.14
CA VAL A 259 44.64 43.49 -5.30
C VAL A 259 45.04 43.08 -3.88
N SER A 260 44.32 42.12 -3.29
CA SER A 260 44.54 41.68 -1.90
C SER A 260 45.45 40.45 -1.77
N GLY A 261 45.69 39.73 -2.86
CA GLY A 261 46.43 38.47 -2.86
C GLY A 261 45.73 37.31 -2.13
N ALA A 262 44.52 37.55 -1.59
CA ALA A 262 43.72 36.59 -0.84
C ALA A 262 42.79 35.78 -1.75
N TRP A 263 42.40 34.58 -1.31
CA TRP A 263 41.45 33.73 -2.01
C TRP A 263 40.01 34.21 -1.80
N VAL A 264 39.30 34.51 -2.89
CA VAL A 264 37.93 35.05 -2.85
C VAL A 264 37.04 34.29 -3.84
N SER A 265 35.81 33.95 -3.40
CA SER A 265 34.77 33.38 -4.26
C SER A 265 34.24 34.44 -5.23
N LYS A 266 34.44 34.25 -6.54
CA LYS A 266 33.97 35.15 -7.61
C LYS A 266 32.95 34.44 -8.50
N ASN A 267 31.99 35.17 -9.06
CA ASN A 267 30.99 34.59 -9.95
C ASN A 267 31.62 34.19 -11.28
N THR A 268 31.27 33.03 -11.82
CA THR A 268 31.85 32.52 -13.07
C THR A 268 31.49 33.36 -14.28
N LYS A 269 30.42 34.17 -14.24
CA LYS A 269 30.12 35.15 -15.29
C LYS A 269 31.22 36.20 -15.44
N ASP A 270 31.85 36.58 -14.34
CA ASP A 270 32.88 37.62 -14.30
C ASP A 270 34.26 37.07 -14.62
N LEU A 271 34.47 35.76 -14.42
CA LEU A 271 35.73 35.05 -14.67
C LEU A 271 35.90 34.56 -16.11
N ARG A 272 34.86 34.66 -16.95
CA ARG A 272 34.96 34.26 -18.36
C ARG A 272 35.89 35.20 -19.10
N ASP A 273 36.82 34.64 -19.86
CA ASP A 273 37.65 35.44 -20.74
C ASP A 273 36.77 36.17 -21.76
N LYS A 274 36.90 37.50 -21.81
CA LYS A 274 36.12 38.37 -22.68
C LYS A 274 36.31 38.06 -24.16
N LYS A 275 37.43 37.42 -24.55
CA LYS A 275 37.76 37.08 -25.94
C LYS A 275 37.26 35.70 -26.35
N THR A 276 37.46 34.69 -25.50
CA THR A 276 37.14 33.28 -25.83
C THR A 276 35.82 32.80 -25.23
N GLY A 277 35.29 33.50 -24.22
CA GLY A 277 34.10 33.08 -23.46
C GLY A 277 34.34 31.84 -22.59
N MET A 278 35.56 31.31 -22.58
CA MET A 278 35.94 30.13 -21.81
C MET A 278 36.12 30.45 -20.34
N LEU A 279 35.80 29.47 -19.49
CA LEU A 279 36.04 29.54 -18.06
C LEU A 279 37.50 29.13 -17.77
N PRO A 280 38.18 29.74 -16.78
CA PRO A 280 39.47 29.23 -16.31
C PRO A 280 39.36 27.76 -15.89
N SER A 281 40.37 26.97 -16.23
CA SER A 281 40.50 25.59 -15.75
C SER A 281 40.74 25.61 -14.24
N TYR A 282 40.11 24.67 -13.51
CA TYR A 282 40.16 24.63 -12.06
C TYR A 282 40.31 23.20 -11.54
N ILE A 283 40.76 23.09 -10.29
CA ILE A 283 40.77 21.84 -9.51
C ILE A 283 39.53 21.75 -8.61
N PHE A 284 39.00 20.55 -8.40
CA PHE A 284 37.88 20.30 -7.50
C PHE A 284 38.40 19.68 -6.21
N LEU A 285 38.04 20.26 -5.07
CA LEU A 285 38.38 19.74 -3.74
C LEU A 285 37.16 19.01 -3.15
N SER A 286 37.31 17.71 -2.97
CA SER A 286 36.33 16.87 -2.26
C SER A 286 36.80 16.60 -0.84
N PHE A 287 35.95 16.85 0.15
CA PHE A 287 36.19 16.51 1.54
C PHE A 287 34.88 16.15 2.24
N SER A 288 34.97 15.69 3.48
CA SER A 288 33.81 15.35 4.33
C SER A 288 33.87 16.17 5.61
N ARG A 289 32.77 16.81 6.02
CA ARG A 289 32.72 17.64 7.25
C ARG A 289 32.87 16.76 8.49
N ALA A 290 32.31 15.56 8.46
CA ALA A 290 32.45 14.56 9.51
C ALA A 290 33.91 14.13 9.80
N ASN A 291 34.84 14.32 8.86
CA ASN A 291 36.26 14.05 9.09
C ASN A 291 36.96 15.16 9.91
N PHE A 292 36.38 16.37 9.99
CA PHE A 292 36.98 17.55 10.63
C PHE A 292 36.14 18.07 11.81
N VAL A 293 35.33 17.20 12.42
CA VAL A 293 34.46 17.53 13.57
C VAL A 293 35.27 18.17 14.70
N GLY A 294 34.83 19.35 15.15
CA GLY A 294 35.51 20.13 16.20
C GLY A 294 36.47 21.21 15.67
N THR A 295 36.64 21.33 14.35
CA THR A 295 37.39 22.42 13.72
C THR A 295 36.44 23.59 13.40
N ASP A 296 36.78 24.80 13.83
CA ASP A 296 36.02 26.00 13.45
C ASP A 296 35.98 26.16 11.93
N GLU A 297 34.86 26.64 11.36
CA GLU A 297 34.71 26.80 9.91
C GLU A 297 35.82 27.68 9.29
N VAL A 298 36.31 28.67 10.04
CA VAL A 298 37.44 29.52 9.64
C VAL A 298 38.73 28.71 9.50
N LYS A 299 39.06 27.87 10.48
CA LYS A 299 40.25 27.00 10.43
C LYS A 299 40.13 25.95 9.33
N LEU A 300 38.92 25.42 9.12
CA LEU A 300 38.67 24.49 8.02
C LEU A 300 38.95 25.13 6.66
N ARG A 301 38.53 26.38 6.45
CA ARG A 301 38.84 27.15 5.23
C ARG A 301 40.34 27.36 5.05
N GLU A 302 41.06 27.72 6.12
CA GLU A 302 42.52 27.88 6.07
C GLU A 302 43.23 26.58 5.65
N ILE A 303 42.84 25.44 6.21
CA ILE A 303 43.38 24.12 5.84
C ILE A 303 43.09 23.84 4.36
N LEU A 304 41.85 23.98 3.92
CA LEU A 304 41.45 23.69 2.53
C LEU A 304 42.16 24.58 1.51
N TYR A 305 42.34 25.88 1.82
CA TYR A 305 43.03 26.82 0.95
C TYR A 305 44.53 26.51 0.83
N SER A 306 45.18 26.13 1.94
CA SER A 306 46.59 25.73 1.92
C SER A 306 46.83 24.48 1.06
N VAL A 307 45.92 23.51 1.14
CA VAL A 307 45.94 22.31 0.29
C VAL A 307 45.69 22.69 -1.18
N ALA A 308 44.71 23.57 -1.43
CA ALA A 308 44.39 24.04 -2.78
C ALA A 308 45.60 24.68 -3.48
N GLU A 309 46.29 25.61 -2.79
CA GLU A 309 47.45 26.32 -3.31
C GLU A 309 48.55 25.34 -3.71
N ARG A 310 48.86 24.36 -2.85
CA ARG A 310 49.89 23.37 -3.12
C ARG A 310 49.52 22.43 -4.28
N MET A 311 48.27 22.02 -4.38
CA MET A 311 47.81 21.17 -5.50
C MET A 311 47.82 21.94 -6.83
N LEU A 312 47.49 23.23 -6.82
CA LEU A 312 47.61 24.09 -8.00
C LEU A 312 49.07 24.22 -8.44
N GLU A 313 49.99 24.45 -7.51
CA GLU A 313 51.43 24.47 -7.79
C GLU A 313 51.91 23.13 -8.36
N HIS A 314 51.53 22.00 -7.75
CA HIS A 314 51.94 20.67 -8.20
C HIS A 314 51.52 20.40 -9.65
N GLU A 315 50.28 20.70 -10.02
CA GLU A 315 49.82 20.50 -11.40
C GLU A 315 50.45 21.50 -12.37
N ASN A 316 50.69 22.76 -11.95
CA ASN A 316 51.31 23.76 -12.80
C ASN A 316 52.81 23.49 -13.07
N VAL A 317 53.52 22.84 -12.14
CA VAL A 317 54.93 22.43 -12.35
C VAL A 317 55.07 21.45 -13.51
N HIS A 318 54.11 20.55 -13.68
CA HIS A 318 54.13 19.50 -14.70
C HIS A 318 53.39 19.90 -15.99
N ARG A 319 52.99 21.16 -16.12
CA ARG A 319 52.16 21.66 -17.22
C ARG A 319 53.01 22.28 -18.33
N ASP A 320 52.57 22.12 -19.57
CA ASP A 320 53.23 22.74 -20.72
C ASP A 320 53.19 24.26 -20.63
N PRO A 321 54.30 24.99 -20.90
CA PRO A 321 54.37 26.45 -20.82
C PRO A 321 53.39 27.20 -21.75
N GLN A 322 52.83 26.51 -22.75
CA GLN A 322 51.88 27.10 -23.71
C GLN A 322 50.42 27.02 -23.22
N THR A 323 50.13 26.21 -22.19
CA THR A 323 48.79 26.10 -21.59
C THR A 323 48.63 27.11 -20.44
N PRO A 324 47.49 27.81 -20.32
CA PRO A 324 47.26 28.77 -19.23
C PRO A 324 47.31 28.07 -17.87
N SER A 325 47.94 28.67 -16.86
CA SER A 325 48.05 28.17 -15.49
C SER A 325 46.69 27.86 -14.85
N LEU A 326 46.66 26.88 -13.95
CA LEU A 326 45.52 26.68 -13.04
C LEU A 326 45.62 27.72 -11.92
N GLU A 327 44.61 28.58 -11.80
CA GLU A 327 44.57 29.68 -10.82
C GLU A 327 43.27 29.67 -10.01
N ALA A 328 42.41 28.68 -10.24
CA ALA A 328 41.10 28.58 -9.64
C ALA A 328 40.87 27.20 -9.03
N PHE A 329 40.09 27.14 -7.96
CA PHE A 329 39.60 25.89 -7.41
C PHE A 329 38.12 26.01 -7.01
N TRP A 330 37.46 24.85 -6.93
CA TRP A 330 36.09 24.71 -6.46
C TRP A 330 36.09 23.97 -5.13
N VAL A 331 35.41 24.54 -4.13
CA VAL A 331 35.23 23.95 -2.80
C VAL A 331 33.81 24.24 -2.32
N ASP A 332 33.17 23.27 -1.67
CA ASP A 332 31.75 23.37 -1.33
C ASP A 332 31.44 24.51 -0.32
N VAL A 333 32.37 24.83 0.59
CA VAL A 333 32.22 25.84 1.65
C VAL A 333 31.96 27.24 1.08
N ASP A 334 32.64 27.59 -0.02
CA ASP A 334 32.58 28.94 -0.60
C ASP A 334 31.89 28.98 -1.98
N CYS A 335 31.73 27.83 -2.63
CA CYS A 335 31.09 27.74 -3.94
C CYS A 335 29.61 27.32 -3.89
N VAL A 336 29.10 26.88 -2.74
CA VAL A 336 27.67 26.64 -2.52
C VAL A 336 27.10 27.79 -1.68
N SER A 337 26.05 28.46 -2.20
CA SER A 337 25.41 29.54 -1.47
C SER A 337 24.76 29.06 -0.16
N GLY A 338 24.93 29.82 0.92
CA GLY A 338 24.19 29.64 2.17
C GLY A 338 22.75 30.15 2.15
N ILE A 339 22.31 30.79 1.06
CA ILE A 339 20.98 31.42 0.96
C ILE A 339 19.92 30.36 0.65
N THR A 340 19.01 30.15 1.61
CA THR A 340 17.88 29.21 1.48
C THR A 340 16.58 29.86 1.02
N ASP A 341 16.47 31.19 1.07
CA ASP A 341 15.26 31.90 0.68
C ASP A 341 15.10 31.92 -0.84
N ILE A 342 13.87 31.71 -1.31
CA ILE A 342 13.53 31.77 -2.74
C ILE A 342 13.35 33.24 -3.15
N PRO A 343 14.17 33.78 -4.08
CA PRO A 343 14.00 35.15 -4.56
C PRO A 343 12.64 35.37 -5.23
N ALA A 344 12.11 36.59 -5.16
CA ALA A 344 10.84 36.94 -5.81
C ALA A 344 10.90 36.69 -7.33
N GLY A 345 10.03 35.82 -7.84
CA GLY A 345 10.00 35.43 -9.26
C GLY A 345 10.89 34.24 -9.64
N ALA A 346 11.63 33.67 -8.69
CA ALA A 346 12.33 32.40 -8.84
C ALA A 346 11.52 31.25 -8.21
N ASN A 347 11.73 30.03 -8.71
CA ASN A 347 11.08 28.82 -8.17
C ASN A 347 12.01 28.02 -7.22
N GLU A 348 13.28 28.40 -7.14
CA GLU A 348 14.33 27.67 -6.43
C GLU A 348 15.26 28.61 -5.67
N SER A 349 15.80 28.12 -4.55
CA SER A 349 16.85 28.81 -3.79
C SER A 349 18.22 28.68 -4.49
N PRO A 350 19.10 29.71 -4.36
CA PRO A 350 20.45 29.66 -4.89
C PRO A 350 21.26 28.45 -4.38
N LYS A 351 21.06 28.06 -3.12
CA LYS A 351 21.68 26.86 -2.54
C LYS A 351 21.31 25.61 -3.34
N THR A 352 20.02 25.36 -3.57
CA THR A 352 19.56 24.15 -4.28
C THR A 352 20.08 24.13 -5.72
N GLN A 353 20.15 25.29 -6.38
CA GLN A 353 20.75 25.41 -7.71
C GLN A 353 22.24 25.04 -7.71
N ASP A 354 23.03 25.52 -6.75
CA ASP A 354 24.46 25.22 -6.65
C ASP A 354 24.68 23.73 -6.36
N VAL A 355 23.90 23.16 -5.43
CA VAL A 355 23.93 21.73 -5.07
C VAL A 355 23.64 20.84 -6.29
N ASN A 356 22.65 21.21 -7.10
CA ASN A 356 22.31 20.47 -8.32
C ASN A 356 23.41 20.47 -9.39
N SER A 357 24.35 21.43 -9.31
CA SER A 357 25.45 21.59 -10.27
C SER A 357 26.78 20.92 -9.85
N ILE A 358 26.86 20.33 -8.65
CA ILE A 358 28.11 19.75 -8.11
C ILE A 358 28.70 18.71 -9.06
N CYS A 359 27.89 17.77 -9.55
CA CYS A 359 28.34 16.75 -10.50
C CYS A 359 28.88 17.33 -11.81
N ASP A 360 28.42 18.51 -12.24
CA ASP A 360 28.96 19.18 -13.41
C ASP A 360 30.25 19.92 -13.11
N ALA A 361 30.35 20.50 -11.91
CA ALA A 361 31.58 21.07 -11.43
C ALA A 361 32.70 20.01 -11.41
N VAL A 362 32.39 18.77 -11.06
CA VAL A 362 33.31 17.62 -11.13
C VAL A 362 33.70 17.29 -12.59
N ARG A 363 32.72 17.18 -13.50
CA ARG A 363 32.98 16.86 -14.91
C ARG A 363 33.87 17.89 -15.60
N CYS A 364 33.64 19.17 -15.30
CA CYS A 364 34.39 20.30 -15.85
C CYS A 364 35.77 20.47 -15.20
N ALA A 365 36.01 19.87 -14.03
CA ALA A 365 37.28 19.98 -13.33
C ALA A 365 38.41 19.33 -14.14
N HIS A 366 39.59 19.95 -14.04
CA HIS A 366 40.82 19.39 -14.58
C HIS A 366 41.25 18.15 -13.79
N ARG A 367 41.23 18.26 -12.46
CA ARG A 367 41.61 17.22 -11.50
C ARG A 367 40.70 17.28 -10.26
N VAL A 368 40.46 16.12 -9.64
CA VAL A 368 39.68 15.99 -8.41
C VAL A 368 40.60 15.50 -7.29
N TYR A 369 40.72 16.30 -6.23
CA TYR A 369 41.52 15.97 -5.05
C TYR A 369 40.62 15.65 -3.87
N ILE A 370 40.84 14.47 -3.28
CA ILE A 370 40.17 14.02 -2.06
C ILE A 370 41.05 14.40 -0.88
N VAL A 371 40.55 15.27 -0.01
CA VAL A 371 41.27 15.79 1.15
C VAL A 371 40.86 14.99 2.39
N LEU A 372 41.82 14.27 2.97
CA LEU A 372 41.63 13.47 4.18
C LEU A 372 42.48 13.99 5.34
N PRO A 373 42.03 13.85 6.60
CA PRO A 373 42.84 14.22 7.75
C PRO A 373 44.11 13.36 7.86
N SER A 374 43.94 12.04 7.77
CA SER A 374 45.00 11.04 7.96
C SER A 374 44.85 9.85 7.01
N ASP A 375 45.88 9.00 6.92
CA ASP A 375 45.86 7.77 6.12
C ASP A 375 45.10 6.59 6.76
N SER A 376 44.21 6.88 7.70
CA SER A 376 43.45 5.85 8.40
C SER A 376 42.30 5.31 7.53
N VAL A 377 42.04 4.00 7.61
CA VAL A 377 40.88 3.36 6.98
C VAL A 377 39.57 4.01 7.47
N SER A 378 39.51 4.42 8.73
CA SER A 378 38.37 5.15 9.30
C SER A 378 38.11 6.49 8.65
N ALA A 379 39.16 7.26 8.31
CA ALA A 379 39.01 8.55 7.63
C ALA A 379 38.54 8.38 6.18
N ARG A 380 39.07 7.35 5.49
CA ARG A 380 38.64 6.97 4.13
C ARG A 380 37.15 6.54 4.11
N GLN A 381 36.75 5.66 5.03
CA GLN A 381 35.36 5.20 5.14
C GLN A 381 34.38 6.31 5.55
N THR A 382 34.82 7.21 6.43
CA THR A 382 33.99 8.35 6.85
C THR A 382 33.76 9.31 5.69
N TRP A 383 34.78 9.59 4.88
CA TRP A 383 34.61 10.33 3.63
C TRP A 383 33.66 9.58 2.69
N GLY A 384 33.88 8.28 2.45
CA GLY A 384 33.03 7.46 1.59
C GLY A 384 31.57 7.38 2.01
N SER A 385 31.24 7.74 3.26
CA SER A 385 29.85 7.76 3.77
C SER A 385 29.03 8.98 3.34
N ARG A 386 29.63 9.98 2.67
CA ARG A 386 28.93 11.19 2.18
C ARG A 386 28.28 10.96 0.81
N ILE A 387 27.04 11.44 0.63
CA ILE A 387 26.20 11.25 -0.57
C ILE A 387 26.93 11.56 -1.89
N TRP A 388 27.65 12.68 -1.95
CA TRP A 388 28.28 13.18 -3.18
C TRP A 388 29.59 12.48 -3.56
N THR A 389 30.18 11.68 -2.67
CA THR A 389 31.53 11.14 -2.88
C THR A 389 31.59 10.10 -3.98
N LEU A 390 30.59 9.24 -4.09
CA LEU A 390 30.55 8.26 -5.16
C LEU A 390 30.32 8.93 -6.54
N PRO A 391 29.34 9.83 -6.73
CA PRO A 391 29.22 10.58 -7.99
C PRO A 391 30.47 11.40 -8.33
N GLU A 392 31.08 12.05 -7.35
CA GLU A 392 32.34 12.80 -7.55
C GLU A 392 33.44 11.90 -8.13
N VAL A 393 33.59 10.68 -7.63
CA VAL A 393 34.62 9.74 -8.10
C VAL A 393 34.26 9.10 -9.44
N LEU A 394 33.04 8.61 -9.60
CA LEU A 394 32.60 7.96 -10.85
C LEU A 394 32.68 8.92 -12.05
N LEU A 395 32.36 10.20 -11.83
CA LEU A 395 32.39 11.23 -12.88
C LEU A 395 33.79 11.82 -13.12
N ALA A 396 34.67 11.78 -12.12
CA ALA A 396 36.06 12.15 -12.27
C ALA A 396 36.87 11.13 -13.08
N ALA A 397 36.42 9.87 -13.16
CA ALA A 397 37.10 8.78 -13.84
C ALA A 397 38.57 8.68 -13.40
N ASN A 398 39.54 8.77 -14.32
CA ASN A 398 40.97 8.67 -14.01
C ASN A 398 41.61 9.98 -13.50
N LYS A 399 40.79 10.99 -13.15
CA LYS A 399 41.24 12.31 -12.66
C LYS A 399 41.30 12.39 -11.13
N THR A 400 41.06 11.31 -10.40
CA THR A 400 41.02 11.31 -8.93
C THR A 400 42.40 11.11 -8.31
N ARG A 401 42.71 11.94 -7.33
CA ARG A 401 43.90 11.86 -6.46
C ARG A 401 43.47 12.11 -5.02
N TYR A 402 44.23 11.64 -4.04
CA TYR A 402 43.96 11.96 -2.63
C TYR A 402 45.23 12.43 -1.91
N CYS A 403 45.03 13.25 -0.88
CA CYS A 403 46.08 13.87 -0.08
C CYS A 403 45.70 13.94 1.41
N PHE A 404 46.69 14.03 2.28
CA PHE A 404 46.53 14.05 3.74
C PHE A 404 46.85 15.42 4.33
N THR A 405 46.12 15.85 5.37
CA THR A 405 46.36 17.16 6.02
C THR A 405 47.24 17.08 7.28
N GLU A 406 47.37 15.91 7.93
CA GLU A 406 48.12 15.76 9.19
C GLU A 406 49.64 15.60 9.05
N SER A 407 50.23 15.55 7.84
CA SER A 407 51.69 15.42 7.73
C SER A 407 52.38 16.74 8.08
N THR A 408 53.09 16.76 9.20
CA THR A 408 53.90 17.90 9.68
C THR A 408 55.12 18.21 8.79
N ASP A 409 55.46 17.34 7.83
CA ASP A 409 56.44 17.63 6.78
C ASP A 409 55.74 18.05 5.48
N ILE A 410 56.03 19.29 5.09
CA ILE A 410 55.50 19.99 3.90
C ILE A 410 55.94 19.31 2.58
N ASP A 411 56.96 18.44 2.63
CA ASP A 411 57.51 17.71 1.48
C ASP A 411 56.81 16.36 1.18
N LEU A 412 55.89 15.89 2.04
CA LEU A 412 55.17 14.60 1.90
C LEU A 412 53.68 14.73 1.55
N LEU A 413 53.19 15.93 1.23
CA LEU A 413 51.84 16.19 0.69
C LEU A 413 51.71 15.71 -0.78
N ALA A 414 52.34 14.60 -1.13
CA ALA A 414 52.34 14.05 -2.48
C ALA A 414 50.95 13.46 -2.79
N PRO A 415 50.34 13.82 -3.93
CA PRO A 415 49.07 13.25 -4.32
C PRO A 415 49.26 11.77 -4.68
N HIS A 416 48.42 10.92 -4.10
CA HIS A 416 48.44 9.49 -4.37
C HIS A 416 47.44 9.19 -5.51
N ASP A 417 47.90 8.48 -6.55
CA ASP A 417 47.05 7.99 -7.64
C ASP A 417 46.34 6.70 -7.19
N VAL A 418 45.04 6.57 -7.52
CA VAL A 418 44.21 5.42 -7.11
C VAL A 418 43.30 5.00 -8.24
N SER A 419 43.12 3.68 -8.39
CA SER A 419 42.11 3.13 -9.28
C SER A 419 40.74 3.05 -8.60
N LEU A 420 39.66 3.04 -9.39
CA LEU A 420 38.29 2.91 -8.85
C LEU A 420 38.09 1.63 -8.02
N ASN A 421 38.80 0.55 -8.35
CA ASN A 421 38.73 -0.73 -7.62
C ASN A 421 39.41 -0.63 -6.25
N ASP A 422 40.59 0.01 -6.19
CA ASP A 422 41.29 0.22 -4.92
C ASP A 422 40.47 1.14 -4.00
N MET A 423 39.76 2.11 -4.59
CA MET A 423 38.82 2.96 -3.85
C MET A 423 37.64 2.15 -3.31
N TYR A 424 37.04 1.26 -4.10
CA TYR A 424 35.98 0.37 -3.62
C TYR A 424 36.40 -0.40 -2.37
N GLU A 425 37.57 -1.05 -2.41
CA GLU A 425 38.06 -1.88 -1.30
C GLU A 425 38.42 -1.07 -0.05
N SER A 426 38.96 0.13 -0.22
CA SER A 426 39.46 0.95 0.89
C SER A 426 38.40 1.89 1.50
N PHE A 427 37.44 2.37 0.70
CA PHE A 427 36.51 3.44 1.11
C PHE A 427 35.08 2.94 1.35
N TRP A 428 34.60 1.96 0.57
CA TRP A 428 33.18 1.56 0.58
C TRP A 428 32.91 0.11 0.97
N LYS A 429 33.90 -0.79 0.94
CA LYS A 429 33.72 -2.19 1.29
C LYS A 429 33.31 -2.33 2.76
N PRO A 430 32.10 -2.85 3.07
CA PRO A 430 31.68 -3.03 4.45
C PRO A 430 32.50 -4.14 5.11
N PRO A 431 32.73 -4.07 6.44
CA PRO A 431 33.38 -5.16 7.16
C PRO A 431 32.53 -6.43 7.05
N THR A 432 33.13 -7.53 6.61
CA THR A 432 32.53 -8.87 6.58
C THR A 432 32.21 -9.33 8.01
N ASN A 433 31.02 -8.98 8.52
CA ASN A 433 30.44 -9.60 9.71
C ASN A 433 29.40 -10.64 9.26
N ASP A 434 29.49 -11.83 9.86
CA ASP A 434 28.91 -13.13 9.46
C ASP A 434 27.37 -13.29 9.53
N GLU A 435 26.59 -12.21 9.61
CA GLU A 435 25.11 -12.30 9.61
C GLU A 435 24.48 -11.69 8.34
N GLN A 436 25.18 -11.80 7.20
CA GLN A 436 24.84 -11.09 5.97
C GLN A 436 23.49 -11.50 5.39
N VAL A 437 22.49 -10.67 5.65
CA VAL A 437 21.36 -10.46 4.75
C VAL A 437 21.93 -10.25 3.34
N GLU A 438 21.60 -11.13 2.39
CA GLU A 438 21.98 -11.01 0.98
C GLU A 438 21.45 -9.67 0.43
N HIS A 439 22.32 -8.66 0.40
CA HIS A 439 22.10 -7.38 -0.27
C HIS A 439 22.92 -7.35 -1.54
N GLU A 440 22.35 -6.80 -2.62
CA GLU A 440 23.10 -6.63 -3.85
C GLU A 440 24.21 -5.58 -3.65
N ASP A 441 25.41 -5.88 -4.15
CA ASP A 441 26.56 -4.98 -4.12
C ASP A 441 26.41 -3.86 -5.17
N ALA A 442 25.51 -2.92 -4.86
CA ALA A 442 25.15 -1.84 -5.76
C ALA A 442 26.35 -0.93 -6.11
N ILE A 443 27.28 -0.71 -5.17
CA ILE A 443 28.47 0.13 -5.42
C ILE A 443 29.43 -0.60 -6.36
N GLY A 444 29.72 -1.87 -6.10
CA GLY A 444 30.58 -2.68 -6.98
C GLY A 444 30.04 -2.78 -8.41
N HIS A 445 28.72 -2.93 -8.57
CA HIS A 445 28.09 -2.93 -9.89
C HIS A 445 28.18 -1.59 -10.62
N LEU A 446 28.00 -0.45 -9.92
CA LEU A 446 28.20 0.87 -10.52
C LEU A 446 29.65 1.10 -10.93
N ILE A 447 30.62 0.74 -10.09
CA ILE A 447 32.05 0.85 -10.44
C ILE A 447 32.38 -0.02 -11.65
N SER A 448 31.84 -1.25 -11.70
CA SER A 448 31.98 -2.14 -12.85
C SER A 448 31.42 -1.52 -14.14
N HIS A 449 30.31 -0.78 -14.03
CA HIS A 449 29.72 -0.04 -15.14
C HIS A 449 30.61 1.08 -15.66
N TYR A 450 31.10 1.95 -14.78
CA TYR A 450 31.94 3.09 -15.17
C TYR A 450 33.36 2.70 -15.59
N THR A 451 33.85 1.54 -15.14
CA THR A 451 35.10 0.93 -15.62
C THR A 451 34.94 0.16 -16.94
N ASN A 452 33.73 0.11 -17.52
CA ASN A 452 33.38 -0.66 -18.71
C ASN A 452 33.62 -2.18 -18.59
N THR A 453 33.65 -2.74 -17.39
CA THR A 453 33.77 -4.19 -17.19
C THR A 453 32.43 -4.90 -17.36
N ILE A 454 31.33 -4.30 -16.90
CA ILE A 454 29.95 -4.80 -17.07
C ILE A 454 29.07 -3.67 -17.57
N LYS A 455 28.24 -3.90 -18.59
CA LYS A 455 27.24 -2.92 -19.02
C LYS A 455 25.90 -3.21 -18.35
N LEU A 456 25.42 -2.26 -17.55
CA LEU A 456 24.12 -2.30 -16.88
C LEU A 456 23.05 -1.79 -17.84
N SER A 457 21.83 -2.34 -17.73
CA SER A 457 20.67 -1.72 -18.37
C SER A 457 20.35 -0.37 -17.73
N GLU A 458 19.63 0.50 -18.44
CA GLU A 458 19.22 1.82 -17.90
C GLU A 458 18.42 1.68 -16.60
N LEU A 459 17.54 0.67 -16.52
CA LEU A 459 16.79 0.38 -15.30
C LEU A 459 17.73 -0.02 -14.16
N GLN A 460 18.67 -0.96 -14.41
CA GLN A 460 19.62 -1.41 -13.40
C GLN A 460 20.49 -0.25 -12.92
N LEU A 461 21.04 0.55 -13.85
CA LEU A 461 21.83 1.74 -13.53
C LEU A 461 21.06 2.70 -12.64
N PHE A 462 19.80 3.00 -12.96
CA PHE A 462 18.95 3.85 -12.14
C PHE A 462 18.71 3.25 -10.75
N THR A 463 18.32 1.98 -10.67
CA THR A 463 18.04 1.31 -9.39
C THR A 463 19.25 1.25 -8.48
N PHE A 464 20.43 0.91 -9.01
CA PHE A 464 21.66 0.88 -8.22
C PHE A 464 22.10 2.28 -7.81
N ALA A 465 21.98 3.29 -8.68
CA ALA A 465 22.28 4.68 -8.33
C ALA A 465 21.41 5.14 -7.14
N VAL A 466 20.09 4.93 -7.21
CA VAL A 466 19.17 5.32 -6.13
C VAL A 466 19.42 4.52 -4.85
N GLN A 467 19.62 3.20 -4.94
CA GLN A 467 19.96 2.36 -3.79
C GLN A 467 21.20 2.86 -3.07
N VAL A 468 22.26 3.21 -3.80
CA VAL A 468 23.49 3.72 -3.20
C VAL A 468 23.30 5.09 -2.59
N MET A 469 22.69 6.04 -3.29
CA MET A 469 22.48 7.39 -2.73
C MET A 469 21.59 7.32 -1.47
N ALA A 470 20.61 6.42 -1.44
CA ALA A 470 19.76 6.19 -0.27
C ALA A 470 20.57 5.61 0.91
N LYS A 471 21.44 4.63 0.67
CA LYS A 471 22.34 4.09 1.71
C LYS A 471 23.33 5.15 2.23
N LEU A 472 23.89 5.98 1.34
CA LEU A 472 24.82 7.05 1.73
C LEU A 472 24.12 8.18 2.52
N SER A 473 22.83 8.41 2.30
CA SER A 473 22.07 9.40 3.09
C SER A 473 21.93 9.04 4.58
N GLN A 474 22.18 7.77 4.93
CA GLN A 474 22.20 7.27 6.31
C GLN A 474 23.60 7.36 6.96
N GLY A 475 24.59 7.92 6.25
CA GLY A 475 25.96 8.08 6.73
C GLY A 475 26.10 9.04 7.92
N ARG A 476 27.30 9.12 8.49
CA ARG A 476 27.58 10.02 9.63
C ARG A 476 27.68 11.50 9.23
N ASP A 477 27.87 11.79 7.95
CA ASP A 477 28.06 13.13 7.39
C ASP A 477 26.82 13.61 6.61
N VAL A 478 25.75 13.93 7.34
CA VAL A 478 24.51 14.51 6.76
C VAL A 478 24.43 16.03 6.96
N GLU A 479 25.43 16.63 7.60
CA GLU A 479 25.42 18.06 7.89
C GLU A 479 25.47 18.90 6.60
N GLY A 480 24.36 19.60 6.32
CA GLY A 480 24.24 20.57 5.23
C GLY A 480 23.44 20.10 4.01
N TYR A 481 23.23 18.79 3.86
CA TYR A 481 22.47 18.17 2.77
C TYR A 481 21.26 17.41 3.30
N THR A 482 20.16 17.55 2.60
CA THR A 482 18.86 16.97 2.93
C THR A 482 18.62 15.67 2.17
N THR A 483 17.75 14.78 2.66
CA THR A 483 17.43 13.51 1.97
C THR A 483 16.91 13.72 0.54
N ARG A 484 16.31 14.87 0.23
CA ARG A 484 15.92 15.27 -1.15
C ARG A 484 17.11 15.45 -2.10
N ASP A 485 18.28 15.83 -1.58
CA ASP A 485 19.49 16.05 -2.40
C ASP A 485 20.05 14.74 -2.98
N MET A 486 19.62 13.59 -2.43
CA MET A 486 19.83 12.26 -2.98
C MET A 486 19.39 12.15 -4.45
N ALA A 487 18.24 12.76 -4.80
CA ALA A 487 17.75 12.73 -6.18
C ALA A 487 18.64 13.55 -7.12
N TYR A 488 19.16 14.70 -6.66
CA TYR A 488 20.08 15.51 -7.43
C TYR A 488 21.45 14.82 -7.61
N ALA A 489 21.93 14.14 -6.58
CA ALA A 489 23.13 13.31 -6.67
C ALA A 489 22.97 12.15 -7.67
N ALA A 490 21.85 11.41 -7.58
CA ALA A 490 21.53 10.33 -8.50
C ALA A 490 21.37 10.82 -9.95
N MET A 491 20.72 11.99 -10.15
CA MET A 491 20.59 12.64 -11.45
C MET A 491 21.94 12.91 -12.11
N GLY A 492 22.97 13.17 -11.29
CA GLY A 492 24.34 13.30 -11.75
C GLY A 492 24.87 12.08 -12.50
N LEU A 493 24.30 10.88 -12.34
CA LEU A 493 24.73 9.65 -13.03
C LEU A 493 23.85 9.30 -14.23
N LEU A 494 22.82 10.11 -14.54
CA LEU A 494 21.79 9.82 -15.53
C LEU A 494 21.84 10.81 -16.71
N SER A 495 21.07 10.50 -17.76
CA SER A 495 21.07 11.26 -19.02
C SER A 495 20.25 12.55 -18.97
N TYR A 496 19.10 12.55 -18.29
CA TYR A 496 18.19 13.69 -18.21
C TYR A 496 18.14 14.31 -16.83
N ARG A 497 17.83 15.62 -16.81
CA ARG A 497 17.80 16.43 -15.59
C ARG A 497 16.41 16.90 -15.23
N ILE A 498 16.18 16.93 -13.92
CA ILE A 498 15.04 17.59 -13.32
C ILE A 498 15.40 19.04 -12.96
N THR A 499 14.46 19.96 -13.17
CA THR A 499 14.56 21.32 -12.62
C THR A 499 14.45 21.26 -11.09
N PRO A 500 15.33 21.90 -10.32
CA PRO A 500 15.21 21.92 -8.87
C PRO A 500 13.85 22.41 -8.38
N CYS A 501 13.34 21.80 -7.32
CA CYS A 501 12.11 22.18 -6.66
C CYS A 501 12.31 22.05 -5.16
N ASP A 502 12.17 23.15 -4.43
CA ASP A 502 12.40 23.15 -2.98
C ASP A 502 11.25 22.51 -2.18
N ASP A 503 10.06 22.44 -2.77
CA ASP A 503 8.84 21.89 -2.17
C ASP A 503 8.70 20.36 -2.33
N ASP A 504 9.59 19.70 -3.10
CA ASP A 504 9.50 18.25 -3.33
C ASP A 504 10.01 17.44 -2.14
N ASN A 505 9.26 16.41 -1.75
CA ASN A 505 9.77 15.38 -0.83
C ASN A 505 10.73 14.42 -1.54
N THR A 506 11.49 13.63 -0.76
CA THR A 506 12.48 12.67 -1.30
C THR A 506 11.88 11.73 -2.36
N PHE A 507 10.69 11.19 -2.11
CA PHE A 507 10.02 10.29 -3.04
C PHE A 507 9.59 11.01 -4.32
N GLN A 508 9.00 12.21 -4.21
CA GLN A 508 8.57 13.04 -5.32
C GLN A 508 9.75 13.41 -6.22
N ALA A 509 10.89 13.78 -5.63
CA ALA A 509 12.09 14.11 -6.38
C ALA A 509 12.63 12.92 -7.19
N ILE A 510 12.71 11.73 -6.59
CA ILE A 510 13.15 10.50 -7.27
C ILE A 510 12.13 10.02 -8.30
N ALA A 511 10.85 10.05 -7.98
CA ALA A 511 9.78 9.67 -8.89
C ALA A 511 9.79 10.58 -10.12
N ARG A 512 9.96 11.89 -9.91
CA ARG A 512 10.09 12.86 -11.01
C ARG A 512 11.35 12.61 -11.84
N LEU A 513 12.46 12.27 -11.21
CA LEU A 513 13.69 11.88 -11.90
C LEU A 513 13.49 10.65 -12.79
N SER A 514 12.73 9.67 -12.31
CA SER A 514 12.35 8.47 -13.06
C SER A 514 11.44 8.77 -14.24
N LEU A 515 10.44 9.65 -14.07
CA LEU A 515 9.54 10.05 -15.16
C LEU A 515 10.30 10.74 -16.29
N VAL A 516 11.25 11.60 -15.93
CA VAL A 516 12.04 12.38 -16.89
C VAL A 516 13.07 11.53 -17.66
N ASN A 517 13.64 10.51 -17.02
CA ASN A 517 14.63 9.64 -17.65
C ASN A 517 14.03 8.45 -18.42
N ASP A 518 12.70 8.35 -18.53
CA ASP A 518 11.95 7.20 -19.07
C ASP A 518 12.63 5.87 -18.69
N SER A 519 12.80 5.65 -17.39
CA SER A 519 13.59 4.54 -16.84
C SER A 519 12.86 3.20 -16.96
N ASN A 520 12.38 2.86 -18.16
CA ASN A 520 11.63 1.65 -18.48
C ASN A 520 10.49 1.38 -17.47
N GLN A 521 9.61 2.36 -17.23
CA GLN A 521 8.44 2.21 -16.33
C GLN A 521 8.83 1.74 -14.91
N LEU A 522 9.86 2.37 -14.33
CA LEU A 522 10.36 2.04 -12.99
C LEU A 522 9.28 2.13 -11.91
N LEU A 523 8.45 3.19 -11.93
CA LEU A 523 7.46 3.42 -10.88
C LEU A 523 6.35 2.36 -10.92
N GLU A 524 5.91 1.99 -12.12
CA GLU A 524 4.94 0.92 -12.38
C GLU A 524 5.44 -0.43 -11.85
N ARG A 525 6.74 -0.70 -12.04
CA ARG A 525 7.41 -1.90 -11.49
C ARG A 525 7.53 -1.83 -9.96
N LEU A 526 7.85 -0.66 -9.42
CA LEU A 526 8.05 -0.44 -7.98
C LEU A 526 6.75 -0.69 -7.19
N VAL A 527 5.63 -0.29 -7.78
CA VAL A 527 4.27 -0.53 -7.28
C VAL A 527 3.99 -2.03 -7.11
N CYS A 528 4.49 -2.85 -8.04
CA CYS A 528 4.35 -4.31 -8.06
C CYS A 528 5.33 -5.07 -7.12
N LEU A 529 6.31 -4.40 -6.53
CA LEU A 529 7.37 -5.01 -5.75
C LEU A 529 6.96 -5.15 -4.27
N TRP A 530 7.10 -6.32 -3.65
CA TRP A 530 6.77 -6.49 -2.22
C TRP A 530 8.03 -6.64 -1.36
N PRO A 531 8.55 -5.56 -0.74
CA PRO A 531 9.84 -5.59 -0.06
C PRO A 531 9.81 -6.43 1.22
N ASN A 532 10.96 -6.96 1.63
CA ASN A 532 11.07 -7.81 2.82
C ASN A 532 11.06 -6.96 4.11
N PRO A 533 10.16 -7.24 5.09
CA PRO A 533 10.08 -6.50 6.34
C PRO A 533 11.33 -6.59 7.21
N GLU A 534 12.07 -7.71 7.18
CA GLU A 534 13.26 -7.95 8.02
C GLU A 534 14.49 -7.20 7.52
N LYS A 535 14.56 -6.93 6.21
CA LYS A 535 15.64 -6.13 5.59
C LYS A 535 15.46 -4.63 5.79
N ASN A 536 14.42 -4.20 6.52
CA ASN A 536 14.25 -2.80 6.87
C ASN A 536 15.21 -2.46 8.02
N PRO A 537 16.25 -1.64 7.78
CA PRO A 537 17.02 -1.10 8.90
C PRO A 537 16.05 -0.39 9.86
N ARG A 538 16.30 -0.56 11.16
CA ARG A 538 15.45 -0.04 12.25
C ARG A 538 14.97 1.39 11.92
N PRO A 539 13.71 1.74 12.20
CA PRO A 539 13.27 3.13 12.07
C PRO A 539 14.13 3.99 12.99
N LEU A 540 14.97 4.83 12.38
CA LEU A 540 15.84 5.77 13.10
C LEU A 540 14.95 6.79 13.82
N GLN A 541 15.14 6.87 15.14
CA GLN A 541 14.57 7.89 16.00
C GLN A 541 15.33 9.23 15.91
N ALA A 542 16.27 9.38 14.98
CA ALA A 542 17.11 10.56 14.87
C ALA A 542 16.98 11.20 13.47
N GLN A 543 16.45 12.44 13.45
CA GLN A 543 16.23 13.34 12.30
C GLN A 543 15.13 12.94 11.30
N GLN A 544 13.89 13.15 11.75
CA GLN A 544 12.61 12.91 11.05
C GLN A 544 12.08 14.13 10.27
N ASP A 545 12.92 14.96 9.67
CA ASP A 545 12.40 16.27 9.23
C ASP A 545 11.54 16.20 7.95
N TYR A 546 11.68 15.20 7.05
CA TYR A 546 10.92 15.16 5.78
C TYR A 546 10.66 13.77 5.15
N ALA A 547 10.76 12.67 5.90
CA ALA A 547 10.62 11.31 5.36
C ALA A 547 9.15 10.97 5.00
N SER A 548 8.90 10.59 3.74
CA SER A 548 7.61 10.05 3.30
C SER A 548 7.44 8.60 3.78
N ALA A 549 6.22 8.22 4.18
CA ALA A 549 5.96 6.96 4.87
C ALA A 549 6.52 5.75 4.10
N GLY A 550 7.46 5.02 4.69
CA GLY A 550 8.05 3.80 4.12
C GLY A 550 8.84 3.98 2.82
N SER A 551 9.03 5.21 2.32
CA SER A 551 9.72 5.43 1.04
C SER A 551 11.23 5.24 1.17
N GLU A 552 11.84 5.63 2.29
CA GLU A 552 13.30 5.55 2.45
C GLU A 552 13.78 4.09 2.48
N THR A 553 13.07 3.23 3.20
CA THR A 553 13.37 1.80 3.25
C THR A 553 13.15 1.13 1.89
N LEU A 554 12.10 1.52 1.16
CA LEU A 554 11.84 1.06 -0.20
C LEU A 554 12.97 1.47 -1.16
N LEU A 555 13.47 2.70 -1.05
CA LEU A 555 14.54 3.23 -1.92
C LEU A 555 15.91 2.61 -1.57
N CYS A 556 16.19 2.30 -0.30
CA CYS A 556 17.44 1.67 0.12
C CYS A 556 17.62 0.23 -0.38
N ASN A 557 16.51 -0.46 -0.65
CA ASN A 557 16.48 -1.87 -1.02
C ASN A 557 15.85 -2.09 -2.42
N ILE A 558 15.84 -1.05 -3.27
CA ILE A 558 15.11 -1.06 -4.55
C ILE A 558 15.65 -2.08 -5.57
N ALA A 559 16.96 -2.39 -5.53
CA ALA A 559 17.59 -3.36 -6.43
C ALA A 559 17.58 -4.79 -5.86
N ASP A 560 17.36 -4.93 -4.54
CA ASP A 560 17.30 -6.22 -3.88
C ASP A 560 16.06 -7.01 -4.31
N ARG A 561 16.14 -8.35 -4.18
CA ARG A 561 15.00 -9.23 -4.45
C ARG A 561 13.87 -9.00 -3.46
N ASP A 562 12.65 -9.00 -3.98
CA ASP A 562 11.42 -8.89 -3.19
C ASP A 562 11.10 -10.20 -2.44
N GLN A 563 10.00 -10.24 -1.67
CA GLN A 563 9.60 -11.45 -0.93
C GLN A 563 9.26 -12.66 -1.83
N TYR A 564 9.05 -12.43 -3.12
CA TYR A 564 8.86 -13.48 -4.12
C TYR A 564 10.17 -13.83 -4.86
N LEU A 565 11.31 -13.36 -4.34
CA LEU A 565 12.65 -13.57 -4.89
C LEU A 565 12.81 -13.01 -6.32
N THR A 566 12.04 -11.98 -6.66
CA THR A 566 12.01 -11.35 -7.98
C THR A 566 12.73 -10.00 -7.92
N HIS A 567 13.54 -9.67 -8.92
CA HIS A 567 14.10 -8.32 -9.05
C HIS A 567 13.11 -7.38 -9.75
N LEU A 568 13.30 -6.08 -9.54
CA LEU A 568 12.47 -5.06 -10.16
C LEU A 568 12.43 -5.13 -11.70
N TRP A 569 13.57 -5.45 -12.34
CA TRP A 569 13.66 -5.56 -13.81
C TRP A 569 13.00 -6.82 -14.38
N ASP A 570 12.68 -7.83 -13.57
CA ASP A 570 11.99 -9.05 -14.01
C ASP A 570 10.46 -8.86 -14.09
N ILE A 571 9.95 -7.74 -13.56
CA ILE A 571 8.53 -7.39 -13.58
C ILE A 571 8.21 -6.63 -14.87
N HIS A 572 7.18 -7.09 -15.58
CA HIS A 572 6.65 -6.41 -16.75
C HIS A 572 5.35 -5.67 -16.39
N PRO A 573 5.33 -4.33 -16.33
CA PRO A 573 4.13 -3.58 -15.98
C PRO A 573 3.07 -3.64 -17.09
N ILE A 574 1.80 -3.54 -16.69
CA ILE A 574 0.63 -3.46 -17.59
C ILE A 574 -0.04 -2.07 -17.50
N CYS A 575 0.08 -1.44 -16.33
CA CYS A 575 -0.39 -0.09 -16.04
C CYS A 575 0.66 0.96 -16.43
N ASP A 576 0.26 2.23 -16.50
CA ASP A 576 1.15 3.37 -16.67
C ASP A 576 0.98 4.37 -15.53
N VAL A 577 2.04 5.06 -15.14
CA VAL A 577 1.99 6.21 -14.24
C VAL A 577 1.79 7.48 -15.05
N VAL A 578 0.75 8.25 -14.74
CA VAL A 578 0.48 9.54 -15.38
C VAL A 578 1.21 10.67 -14.66
N GLY A 579 1.26 10.60 -13.32
CA GLY A 579 1.88 11.62 -12.51
C GLY A 579 2.04 11.27 -11.03
N ILE A 580 2.51 12.23 -10.25
CA ILE A 580 2.88 12.13 -8.85
C ILE A 580 1.92 13.02 -8.03
N GLY A 581 1.44 12.51 -6.90
CA GLY A 581 0.49 13.24 -6.05
C GLY A 581 1.13 14.35 -5.21
N ASP A 582 0.30 15.33 -4.84
CA ASP A 582 0.64 16.48 -3.98
C ASP A 582 0.47 16.20 -2.47
N ASP A 583 0.91 15.02 -2.02
CA ASP A 583 0.89 14.64 -0.60
C ASP A 583 2.30 14.77 0.00
N SER A 584 2.44 15.58 1.05
CA SER A 584 3.74 15.84 1.67
C SER A 584 4.36 14.59 2.33
N TYR A 585 3.53 13.72 2.92
CA TYR A 585 3.97 12.59 3.77
C TYR A 585 3.70 11.21 3.18
N GLU A 586 3.11 11.14 1.98
CA GLU A 586 2.65 9.88 1.39
C GLU A 586 3.30 9.69 0.01
N PRO A 587 3.86 8.52 -0.30
CA PRO A 587 4.43 8.26 -1.61
C PRO A 587 3.31 7.92 -2.60
N THR A 588 2.63 8.96 -3.10
CA THR A 588 1.46 8.83 -3.98
C THR A 588 1.79 9.05 -5.45
N ILE A 589 1.19 8.21 -6.28
CA ILE A 589 1.24 8.29 -7.74
C ILE A 589 -0.18 8.21 -8.30
N ILE A 590 -0.37 8.72 -9.51
CA ILE A 590 -1.60 8.62 -10.27
C ILE A 590 -1.32 7.66 -11.43
N MET A 591 -2.12 6.60 -11.50
CA MET A 591 -1.97 5.53 -12.47
C MET A 591 -3.16 5.47 -13.42
N ASP A 592 -2.87 5.03 -14.64
CA ASP A 592 -3.83 4.84 -15.72
C ASP A 592 -3.71 3.43 -16.31
N ARG A 593 -4.74 3.00 -17.04
CA ARG A 593 -4.90 1.63 -17.58
C ARG A 593 -4.78 0.52 -16.53
N CYS A 594 -5.09 0.81 -15.27
CA CYS A 594 -5.10 -0.19 -14.21
C CYS A 594 -6.35 -1.06 -14.33
N LYS A 595 -6.24 -2.37 -14.14
CA LYS A 595 -7.43 -3.24 -14.08
C LYS A 595 -7.79 -3.55 -12.63
N GLY A 596 -9.01 -3.26 -12.20
CA GLY A 596 -9.47 -3.42 -10.83
C GLY A 596 -10.55 -4.49 -10.66
N ILE A 597 -10.48 -5.23 -9.56
CA ILE A 597 -11.51 -6.16 -9.09
C ILE A 597 -11.85 -5.82 -7.64
N PRO A 598 -13.12 -5.52 -7.31
CA PRO A 598 -13.51 -5.26 -5.93
C PRO A 598 -13.52 -6.55 -5.09
N ILE A 599 -13.03 -6.47 -3.86
CA ILE A 599 -13.00 -7.59 -2.92
C ILE A 599 -14.19 -7.48 -1.96
N ARG A 600 -15.00 -8.54 -1.88
CA ARG A 600 -16.18 -8.58 -1.00
C ARG A 600 -15.82 -9.14 0.35
N TRP A 601 -16.09 -8.38 1.40
CA TRP A 601 -15.81 -8.77 2.79
C TRP A 601 -17.05 -9.05 3.65
N LYS A 602 -18.25 -8.72 3.12
CA LYS A 602 -19.51 -8.72 3.88
C LYS A 602 -20.18 -10.11 3.93
N ASP A 603 -20.09 -10.87 2.85
CA ASP A 603 -20.65 -12.22 2.68
C ASP A 603 -20.09 -12.92 1.46
N PHE A 604 -20.13 -14.25 1.51
CA PHE A 604 -20.08 -15.06 0.31
C PHE A 604 -21.35 -14.85 -0.54
N PRO A 605 -21.19 -14.52 -1.84
CA PRO A 605 -22.32 -14.42 -2.75
C PRO A 605 -22.98 -15.80 -2.95
N ARG A 606 -24.20 -15.81 -3.48
CA ARG A 606 -24.83 -17.06 -3.92
C ARG A 606 -24.12 -17.50 -5.21
N LEU A 607 -23.42 -18.62 -5.16
CA LEU A 607 -22.65 -19.12 -6.30
C LEU A 607 -23.56 -19.80 -7.31
N ARG A 608 -23.26 -19.62 -8.61
CA ARG A 608 -23.97 -20.28 -9.71
C ARG A 608 -23.48 -21.72 -9.83
N TYR A 609 -24.40 -22.68 -9.90
CA TYR A 609 -24.07 -24.06 -10.24
C TYR A 609 -24.15 -24.21 -11.77
N ALA A 610 -23.12 -24.80 -12.39
CA ALA A 610 -23.09 -24.98 -13.83
C ALA A 610 -24.25 -25.87 -14.31
N LYS A 611 -24.89 -25.50 -15.43
CA LYS A 611 -26.01 -26.24 -16.03
C LYS A 611 -25.57 -27.36 -16.98
N GLU A 612 -24.32 -27.32 -17.46
CA GLU A 612 -23.80 -28.32 -18.42
C GLU A 612 -23.15 -29.48 -17.67
N ILE A 613 -23.93 -30.54 -17.47
CA ILE A 613 -23.49 -31.74 -16.76
C ILE A 613 -23.36 -32.88 -17.77
N LYS A 614 -22.21 -33.55 -17.81
CA LYS A 614 -21.93 -34.67 -18.72
C LYS A 614 -21.67 -35.93 -17.90
N GLY A 615 -22.59 -36.89 -17.94
CA GLY A 615 -22.42 -38.19 -17.29
C GLY A 615 -23.73 -38.93 -17.07
N LEU A 616 -23.68 -40.27 -16.97
CA LEU A 616 -24.85 -41.11 -16.71
C LEU A 616 -25.53 -40.77 -15.39
N GLY A 617 -24.75 -40.56 -14.33
CA GLY A 617 -25.26 -40.16 -13.01
C GLY A 617 -25.97 -38.80 -13.03
N ALA A 618 -25.46 -37.86 -13.82
CA ALA A 618 -26.07 -36.55 -14.00
C ALA A 618 -27.38 -36.60 -14.81
N THR A 619 -27.42 -37.39 -15.88
CA THR A 619 -28.67 -37.57 -16.64
C THR A 619 -29.76 -38.26 -15.81
N ALA A 620 -29.37 -39.21 -14.95
CA ALA A 620 -30.28 -39.87 -14.02
C ALA A 620 -30.82 -38.90 -12.96
N SER A 621 -29.94 -38.08 -12.36
CA SER A 621 -30.34 -37.09 -11.35
C SER A 621 -31.22 -35.98 -11.95
N GLN A 622 -30.91 -35.48 -13.15
CA GLN A 622 -31.79 -34.55 -13.88
C GLN A 622 -33.16 -35.20 -14.13
N SER A 623 -33.19 -36.44 -14.60
CA SER A 623 -34.45 -37.16 -14.86
C SER A 623 -35.28 -37.32 -13.60
N ILE A 624 -34.68 -37.69 -12.46
CA ILE A 624 -35.36 -37.81 -11.16
C ILE A 624 -35.99 -36.48 -10.75
N VAL A 625 -35.22 -35.39 -10.83
CA VAL A 625 -35.69 -34.05 -10.43
C VAL A 625 -36.81 -33.55 -11.33
N TYR A 626 -36.66 -33.66 -12.65
CA TYR A 626 -37.68 -33.19 -13.61
C TYR A 626 -38.93 -34.07 -13.60
N PHE A 627 -38.78 -35.39 -13.55
CA PHE A 627 -39.91 -36.32 -13.54
C PHE A 627 -40.72 -36.22 -12.24
N GLY A 628 -40.04 -36.11 -11.09
CA GLY A 628 -40.71 -35.86 -9.81
C GLY A 628 -41.45 -34.53 -9.78
N ALA A 629 -40.90 -33.49 -10.42
CA ALA A 629 -41.51 -32.17 -10.45
C ALA A 629 -42.70 -32.13 -11.39
N TRP A 630 -42.58 -32.80 -12.54
CA TRP A 630 -43.69 -33.01 -13.47
C TRP A 630 -44.83 -33.79 -12.82
N ALA A 631 -44.53 -34.85 -12.06
CA ALA A 631 -45.54 -35.62 -11.33
C ALA A 631 -46.29 -34.76 -10.29
N LEU A 632 -45.57 -33.93 -9.51
CA LEU A 632 -46.20 -33.00 -8.55
C LEU A 632 -47.01 -31.91 -9.26
N ALA A 633 -46.46 -31.27 -10.29
CA ALA A 633 -47.15 -30.21 -11.02
C ALA A 633 -48.44 -30.73 -11.68
N THR A 634 -48.38 -31.93 -12.26
CA THR A 634 -49.55 -32.62 -12.82
C THR A 634 -50.55 -32.98 -11.73
N GLY A 635 -50.09 -33.49 -10.58
CA GLY A 635 -50.94 -33.78 -9.42
C GLY A 635 -51.67 -32.54 -8.88
N PHE A 636 -50.98 -31.40 -8.75
CA PHE A 636 -51.60 -30.12 -8.35
C PHE A 636 -52.55 -29.56 -9.41
N GLY A 637 -52.22 -29.68 -10.70
CA GLY A 637 -53.10 -29.27 -11.79
C GLY A 637 -54.39 -30.09 -11.84
N LEU A 638 -54.28 -31.41 -11.69
CA LEU A 638 -55.42 -32.31 -11.56
C LEU A 638 -56.23 -31.98 -10.30
N PHE A 639 -55.60 -31.74 -9.15
CA PHE A 639 -56.31 -31.34 -7.94
C PHE A 639 -57.07 -30.01 -8.10
N SER A 640 -56.46 -29.00 -8.72
CA SER A 640 -57.10 -27.70 -8.98
C SER A 640 -58.31 -27.83 -9.90
N THR A 641 -58.19 -28.61 -10.98
CA THR A 641 -59.30 -28.89 -11.90
C THR A 641 -60.42 -29.70 -11.23
N ALA A 642 -60.08 -30.68 -10.38
CA ALA A 642 -61.05 -31.44 -9.59
C ALA A 642 -61.81 -30.55 -8.60
N MET A 643 -61.10 -29.65 -7.93
CA MET A 643 -61.69 -28.70 -6.99
C MET A 643 -62.60 -27.70 -7.72
N ALA A 644 -62.17 -27.16 -8.86
CA ALA A 644 -63.00 -26.28 -9.69
C ALA A 644 -64.28 -26.99 -10.18
N LEU A 645 -64.16 -28.26 -10.60
CA LEU A 645 -65.28 -29.10 -10.99
C LEU A 645 -66.22 -29.38 -9.79
N ALA A 646 -65.68 -29.71 -8.62
CA ALA A 646 -66.49 -29.92 -7.40
C ALA A 646 -67.21 -28.64 -6.94
N VAL A 647 -66.57 -27.48 -7.07
CA VAL A 647 -67.18 -26.17 -6.79
C VAL A 647 -68.28 -25.87 -7.82
N ALA A 648 -68.02 -26.05 -9.12
CA ALA A 648 -69.02 -25.84 -10.17
C ALA A 648 -70.25 -26.75 -10.01
N LEU A 649 -70.03 -28.02 -9.64
CA LEU A 649 -71.11 -28.99 -9.38
C LEU A 649 -71.88 -28.70 -8.07
N SER A 650 -71.29 -27.98 -7.11
CA SER A 650 -71.96 -27.60 -5.85
C SER A 650 -72.67 -26.24 -5.93
N THR A 651 -72.21 -25.32 -6.78
CA THR A 651 -72.88 -24.02 -7.03
C THR A 651 -73.98 -24.12 -8.08
N GLY A 652 -73.87 -25.05 -9.03
CA GLY A 652 -74.94 -25.38 -9.99
C GLY A 652 -76.23 -25.90 -9.35
N GLY A 653 -76.20 -26.31 -8.08
CA GLY A 653 -77.37 -26.72 -7.31
C GLY A 653 -78.18 -25.59 -6.66
N LYS A 654 -77.76 -24.32 -6.76
CA LYS A 654 -78.42 -23.18 -6.07
C LYS A 654 -79.00 -22.10 -6.99
N THR A 655 -78.99 -22.28 -8.30
CA THR A 655 -79.57 -21.34 -9.29
C THR A 655 -80.69 -21.98 -10.12
N GLY A 656 -81.48 -22.87 -9.51
CA GLY A 656 -82.55 -23.64 -10.16
C GLY A 656 -83.97 -23.43 -9.62
N GLU A 657 -84.21 -22.48 -8.72
CA GLU A 657 -85.57 -22.09 -8.30
C GLU A 657 -85.87 -20.66 -8.75
N GLN A 658 -85.98 -20.44 -10.07
CA GLN A 658 -86.86 -19.47 -10.73
C GLN A 658 -86.46 -19.35 -12.22
N ALA A 659 -86.92 -20.29 -13.05
CA ALA A 659 -87.13 -20.03 -14.48
C ALA A 659 -88.10 -21.08 -15.03
N SER A 660 -89.35 -20.66 -15.18
CA SER A 660 -90.43 -21.39 -15.84
C SER A 660 -90.16 -21.57 -17.33
N ASN A 661 -90.47 -22.77 -17.83
CA ASN A 661 -90.98 -23.10 -19.17
C ASN A 661 -90.26 -22.44 -20.37
N THR A 662 -89.34 -23.15 -21.02
CA THR A 662 -89.21 -23.17 -22.50
C THR A 662 -88.40 -24.41 -22.90
N GLU A 663 -88.97 -25.23 -23.79
CA GLU A 663 -88.32 -26.37 -24.43
C GLU A 663 -87.18 -25.89 -25.34
N ALA A 664 -85.96 -26.32 -25.04
CA ALA A 664 -84.84 -26.31 -25.97
C ALA A 664 -83.91 -27.48 -25.63
N ASN A 665 -83.67 -28.34 -26.64
CA ASN A 665 -82.68 -29.40 -26.62
C ASN A 665 -81.27 -28.85 -26.32
N ASP A 666 -80.43 -29.72 -25.76
CA ASP A 666 -79.07 -29.51 -25.24
C ASP A 666 -78.96 -28.88 -23.84
N GLY A 667 -79.55 -29.57 -22.86
CA GLY A 667 -79.32 -29.34 -21.43
C GLY A 667 -78.91 -30.63 -20.73
N PHE A 668 -77.65 -30.68 -20.30
CA PHE A 668 -77.02 -31.72 -19.49
C PHE A 668 -77.99 -32.37 -18.46
N THR A 669 -78.26 -33.67 -18.60
CA THR A 669 -79.29 -34.39 -17.82
C THR A 669 -78.85 -34.68 -16.38
N ASN A 670 -79.80 -34.74 -15.42
CA ASN A 670 -79.51 -35.09 -14.01
C ASN A 670 -78.77 -36.44 -13.87
N ALA A 671 -79.02 -37.40 -14.76
CA ALA A 671 -78.32 -38.68 -14.81
C ALA A 671 -76.84 -38.55 -15.24
N GLN A 672 -76.51 -37.58 -16.11
CA GLN A 672 -75.12 -37.26 -16.46
C GLN A 672 -74.40 -36.53 -15.34
N LEU A 673 -75.11 -35.69 -14.56
CA LEU A 673 -74.58 -35.02 -13.37
C LEU A 673 -74.30 -36.01 -12.24
N GLU A 674 -75.17 -37.01 -12.08
CA GLU A 674 -75.00 -38.08 -11.10
C GLU A 674 -73.83 -39.00 -11.48
N ASN A 675 -73.69 -39.40 -12.76
CA ASN A 675 -72.53 -40.14 -13.27
C ASN A 675 -71.20 -39.37 -13.13
N LEU A 676 -71.20 -38.05 -13.39
CA LEU A 676 -70.01 -37.23 -13.14
C LEU A 676 -69.60 -37.26 -11.66
N ARG A 677 -70.59 -37.23 -10.75
CA ARG A 677 -70.36 -37.19 -9.31
C ARG A 677 -69.94 -38.54 -8.72
N THR A 678 -70.48 -39.65 -9.22
CA THR A 678 -70.29 -40.99 -8.63
C THR A 678 -69.18 -41.81 -9.29
N GLU A 679 -68.90 -41.61 -10.59
CA GLU A 679 -67.88 -42.39 -11.31
C GLU A 679 -66.64 -41.54 -11.63
N ILE A 680 -66.83 -40.32 -12.15
CA ILE A 680 -65.70 -39.53 -12.65
C ILE A 680 -64.90 -38.90 -11.52
N ILE A 681 -65.56 -38.27 -10.52
CA ILE A 681 -64.85 -37.65 -9.38
C ILE A 681 -64.01 -38.66 -8.58
N PRO A 682 -64.52 -39.86 -8.19
CA PRO A 682 -63.71 -40.82 -7.44
C PRO A 682 -62.52 -41.35 -8.25
N ASN A 683 -62.71 -41.66 -9.53
CA ASN A 683 -61.61 -42.10 -10.40
C ASN A 683 -60.56 -40.99 -10.58
N TYR A 684 -60.99 -39.73 -10.63
CA TYR A 684 -60.10 -38.56 -10.69
C TYR A 684 -59.32 -38.37 -9.38
N LEU A 685 -59.94 -38.59 -8.22
CA LEU A 685 -59.28 -38.57 -6.91
C LEU A 685 -58.26 -39.70 -6.75
N VAL A 686 -58.57 -40.89 -7.26
CA VAL A 686 -57.61 -42.02 -7.31
C VAL A 686 -56.42 -41.67 -8.20
N ALA A 687 -56.65 -41.09 -9.38
CA ALA A 687 -55.58 -40.64 -10.27
C ALA A 687 -54.69 -39.58 -9.60
N ILE A 688 -55.29 -38.59 -8.92
CA ILE A 688 -54.56 -37.60 -8.10
C ILE A 688 -53.70 -38.31 -7.04
N GLY A 689 -54.27 -39.29 -6.33
CA GLY A 689 -53.55 -40.10 -5.33
C GLY A 689 -52.35 -40.85 -5.91
N ILE A 690 -52.47 -41.41 -7.13
CA ILE A 690 -51.39 -42.12 -7.82
C ILE A 690 -50.25 -41.14 -8.18
N PHE A 691 -50.55 -39.97 -8.73
CA PHE A 691 -49.52 -38.98 -9.07
C PHE A 691 -48.77 -38.46 -7.84
N PHE A 692 -49.49 -38.20 -6.73
CA PHE A 692 -48.84 -37.80 -5.48
C PHE A 692 -48.03 -38.95 -4.83
N ALA A 693 -48.52 -40.19 -4.89
CA ALA A 693 -47.77 -41.35 -4.41
C ALA A 693 -46.48 -41.59 -5.23
N LEU A 694 -46.58 -41.48 -6.56
CA LEU A 694 -45.43 -41.58 -7.46
C LEU A 694 -44.41 -40.47 -7.17
N ALA A 695 -44.88 -39.23 -7.03
CA ALA A 695 -44.04 -38.09 -6.65
C ALA A 695 -43.36 -38.29 -5.29
N TRP A 696 -44.08 -38.84 -4.31
CA TRP A 696 -43.52 -39.12 -2.99
C TRP A 696 -42.41 -40.17 -3.03
N ILE A 697 -42.59 -41.26 -3.79
CA ILE A 697 -41.56 -42.30 -3.96
C ILE A 697 -40.33 -41.74 -4.69
N ILE A 698 -40.52 -40.98 -5.77
CA ILE A 698 -39.42 -40.33 -6.51
C ILE A 698 -38.68 -39.34 -5.59
N SER A 699 -39.40 -38.64 -4.72
CA SER A 699 -38.82 -37.64 -3.84
C SER A 699 -37.76 -38.21 -2.91
N TRP A 700 -37.83 -39.49 -2.53
CA TRP A 700 -36.79 -40.13 -1.69
C TRP A 700 -35.40 -40.07 -2.32
N PHE A 701 -35.31 -40.03 -3.65
CA PHE A 701 -34.05 -39.90 -4.38
C PHE A 701 -33.65 -38.44 -4.65
N ALA A 702 -34.53 -37.47 -4.39
CA ALA A 702 -34.27 -36.06 -4.64
C ALA A 702 -33.06 -35.49 -3.88
N PRO A 703 -32.82 -35.80 -2.58
CA PRO A 703 -31.64 -35.31 -1.86
C PRO A 703 -30.33 -35.76 -2.53
N TRP A 704 -30.25 -37.03 -2.94
CA TRP A 704 -29.09 -37.59 -3.63
C TRP A 704 -28.92 -36.95 -5.01
N ALA A 705 -30.01 -36.81 -5.77
CA ALA A 705 -29.99 -36.20 -7.09
C ALA A 705 -29.52 -34.74 -7.03
N VAL A 706 -30.04 -33.94 -6.10
CA VAL A 706 -29.63 -32.55 -5.88
C VAL A 706 -28.15 -32.46 -5.51
N ARG A 707 -27.67 -33.32 -4.58
CA ARG A 707 -26.25 -33.36 -4.21
C ARG A 707 -25.38 -33.61 -5.44
N GLN A 708 -25.70 -34.64 -6.23
CA GLN A 708 -24.94 -34.98 -7.43
C GLN A 708 -24.94 -33.85 -8.48
N LEU A 709 -26.09 -33.23 -8.74
CA LEU A 709 -26.19 -32.08 -9.66
C LEU A 709 -25.33 -30.90 -9.20
N CYS A 710 -25.27 -30.69 -7.88
CA CYS A 710 -24.45 -29.64 -7.30
C CYS A 710 -22.97 -30.01 -7.24
N ASN A 711 -22.57 -31.29 -7.43
CA ASN A 711 -21.19 -31.76 -7.28
C ASN A 711 -20.26 -31.40 -8.45
N GLU A 712 -20.78 -31.36 -9.70
CA GLU A 712 -19.93 -31.38 -10.91
C GLU A 712 -19.77 -30.04 -11.66
N GLY A 713 -20.30 -28.94 -11.12
CA GLY A 713 -20.31 -27.66 -11.83
C GLY A 713 -19.08 -26.78 -11.61
N THR A 714 -17.97 -27.05 -12.30
CA THR A 714 -16.72 -26.23 -12.22
C THR A 714 -16.61 -25.14 -13.30
N LYS A 715 -17.52 -25.09 -14.27
CA LYS A 715 -17.49 -24.09 -15.35
C LYS A 715 -18.66 -23.12 -15.24
N GLY A 716 -18.39 -21.86 -14.88
CA GLY A 716 -19.36 -20.78 -15.06
C GLY A 716 -19.63 -19.86 -13.86
N THR A 717 -18.80 -19.88 -12.82
CA THR A 717 -18.82 -18.79 -11.84
C THR A 717 -18.02 -17.62 -12.41
N SER A 718 -18.63 -16.44 -12.48
CA SER A 718 -17.88 -15.19 -12.62
C SER A 718 -16.86 -15.13 -11.48
N SER A 719 -15.57 -14.92 -11.78
CA SER A 719 -14.58 -14.84 -10.71
C SER A 719 -14.88 -13.66 -9.83
N HIS A 720 -15.00 -13.94 -8.54
CA HIS A 720 -15.19 -12.94 -7.52
C HIS A 720 -14.16 -13.19 -6.44
N LEU A 721 -13.54 -12.11 -5.99
CA LEU A 721 -12.67 -12.14 -4.84
C LEU A 721 -13.52 -11.92 -3.60
N VAL A 722 -13.55 -12.92 -2.72
CA VAL A 722 -14.24 -12.86 -1.43
C VAL A 722 -13.21 -13.01 -0.32
N GLY A 723 -13.19 -12.05 0.60
CA GLY A 723 -12.25 -12.02 1.71
C GLY A 723 -12.91 -12.27 3.06
N PHE A 724 -12.19 -12.92 3.97
CA PHE A 724 -12.50 -12.94 5.40
C PHE A 724 -11.22 -12.87 6.25
N GLU A 725 -11.38 -12.41 7.49
CA GLU A 725 -10.31 -12.28 8.47
C GLU A 725 -10.09 -13.62 9.21
N GLY A 726 -8.82 -14.03 9.30
CA GLY A 726 -8.40 -15.31 9.83
C GLY A 726 -8.20 -16.39 8.75
N THR A 727 -7.85 -17.58 9.20
CA THR A 727 -7.65 -18.77 8.38
C THR A 727 -8.63 -19.86 8.79
N MET A 728 -9.10 -20.66 7.84
CA MET A 728 -10.09 -21.72 8.06
C MET A 728 -9.75 -22.92 7.17
N SER A 729 -10.19 -24.11 7.58
CA SER A 729 -9.96 -25.31 6.77
C SER A 729 -10.70 -25.23 5.43
N LEU A 730 -10.16 -25.85 4.38
CA LEU A 730 -10.82 -25.89 3.07
C LEU A 730 -12.19 -26.55 3.16
N HIS A 731 -12.30 -27.58 4.00
CA HIS A 731 -13.55 -28.27 4.31
C HIS A 731 -14.62 -27.32 4.87
N ASP A 732 -14.30 -26.57 5.93
CA ASP A 732 -15.28 -25.69 6.57
C ASP A 732 -15.63 -24.49 5.69
N LEU A 733 -14.65 -24.02 4.90
CA LEU A 733 -14.84 -22.95 3.93
C LEU A 733 -15.78 -23.37 2.79
N GLU A 734 -15.55 -24.53 2.16
CA GLU A 734 -16.38 -25.02 1.07
C GLU A 734 -17.82 -25.26 1.56
N LYS A 735 -17.98 -25.84 2.74
CA LYS A 735 -19.29 -26.03 3.38
C LYS A 735 -19.99 -24.71 3.68
N ALA A 736 -19.26 -23.68 4.10
CA ALA A 736 -19.82 -22.35 4.30
C ALA A 736 -20.27 -21.70 2.98
N MET A 737 -19.58 -21.95 1.87
CA MET A 737 -19.86 -21.36 0.55
C MET A 737 -20.95 -22.10 -0.23
N TYR A 738 -20.82 -23.42 -0.36
CA TYR A 738 -21.64 -24.28 -1.21
C TYR A 738 -22.67 -25.10 -0.43
N GLY A 739 -22.55 -25.21 0.89
CA GLY A 739 -23.38 -26.06 1.73
C GLY A 739 -22.90 -27.50 1.87
N ASN A 740 -22.00 -27.93 0.99
CA ASN A 740 -21.42 -29.27 0.96
C ASN A 740 -19.91 -29.22 0.72
N TYR A 741 -19.27 -30.39 0.81
CA TYR A 741 -17.83 -30.54 0.61
C TYR A 741 -17.57 -31.59 -0.49
N ASN A 742 -16.83 -31.19 -1.51
CA ASN A 742 -16.47 -32.00 -2.67
C ASN A 742 -15.03 -31.74 -3.16
N HIS A 743 -14.13 -31.32 -2.28
CA HIS A 743 -12.72 -31.01 -2.60
C HIS A 743 -12.55 -30.05 -3.80
N ARG A 744 -13.45 -29.08 -3.94
CA ARG A 744 -13.42 -28.14 -5.08
C ARG A 744 -12.39 -27.05 -4.89
N LEU A 745 -12.18 -26.64 -3.65
CA LEU A 745 -11.27 -25.56 -3.29
C LEU A 745 -9.87 -26.12 -3.06
N LEU A 746 -8.87 -25.42 -3.60
CA LEU A 746 -7.47 -25.75 -3.40
C LEU A 746 -6.69 -24.51 -2.98
N TYR A 747 -5.65 -24.67 -2.16
CA TYR A 747 -4.73 -23.56 -1.92
C TYR A 747 -3.95 -23.23 -3.18
N ALA A 748 -3.81 -21.94 -3.46
CA ALA A 748 -3.02 -21.49 -4.60
C ALA A 748 -1.53 -21.78 -4.37
N ALA A 749 -0.94 -22.58 -5.28
CA ALA A 749 0.41 -23.13 -5.12
C ALA A 749 1.56 -22.10 -5.16
N SER A 750 1.33 -20.94 -5.78
CA SER A 750 2.38 -19.91 -5.97
C SER A 750 1.81 -18.50 -5.94
N SER A 751 0.73 -18.29 -5.16
CA SER A 751 0.01 -17.01 -5.13
C SER A 751 0.58 -16.05 -4.11
N THR A 752 0.88 -16.53 -2.91
CA THR A 752 1.34 -15.68 -1.81
C THR A 752 2.69 -16.15 -1.31
N VAL A 753 3.37 -15.29 -0.54
CA VAL A 753 4.66 -15.62 0.09
C VAL A 753 4.55 -16.84 1.03
N PHE A 754 3.36 -17.07 1.56
CA PHE A 754 3.05 -18.24 2.39
C PHE A 754 2.94 -19.55 1.60
N SER A 755 2.87 -19.49 0.26
CA SER A 755 2.78 -20.68 -0.59
C SER A 755 4.11 -21.45 -0.71
N GLY A 756 5.25 -20.87 -0.30
CA GLY A 756 6.57 -21.46 -0.52
C GLY A 756 6.79 -22.83 0.13
N THR A 757 6.14 -23.11 1.26
CA THR A 757 6.25 -24.38 2.01
C THR A 757 5.18 -25.41 1.67
N MET A 758 4.26 -25.05 0.75
CA MET A 758 3.01 -25.76 0.48
C MET A 758 2.94 -26.61 -0.81
N PRO A 759 3.91 -26.64 -1.75
CA PRO A 759 3.81 -27.48 -2.95
C PRO A 759 3.89 -28.97 -2.62
N LYS A 760 3.09 -29.79 -3.33
CA LYS A 760 3.43 -31.21 -3.50
C LYS A 760 4.72 -31.32 -4.34
N SER A 761 5.58 -32.30 -4.04
CA SER A 761 6.90 -32.45 -4.68
C SER A 761 6.82 -32.62 -6.21
N ASN A 762 5.73 -33.20 -6.73
CA ASN A 762 5.56 -33.57 -8.13
C ASN A 762 4.46 -32.78 -8.87
N ILE A 763 3.52 -32.14 -8.17
CA ILE A 763 2.35 -31.48 -8.76
C ILE A 763 2.19 -30.08 -8.19
N ARG A 764 1.90 -29.10 -9.07
CA ARG A 764 1.68 -27.70 -8.72
C ARG A 764 0.30 -27.45 -8.08
N VAL A 765 0.06 -28.08 -6.93
CA VAL A 765 -1.16 -27.92 -6.11
C VAL A 765 -0.73 -27.61 -4.67
N GLY A 766 -1.38 -26.62 -4.05
CA GLY A 766 -1.16 -26.31 -2.64
C GLY A 766 -1.84 -27.33 -1.74
N ARG A 767 -1.08 -27.97 -0.85
CA ARG A 767 -1.63 -28.85 0.18
C ARG A 767 -2.21 -28.00 1.32
N GLU A 768 -3.27 -28.46 1.98
CA GLU A 768 -3.69 -27.87 3.25
C GLU A 768 -2.68 -28.21 4.38
N PRO A 769 -2.27 -27.25 5.23
CA PRO A 769 -1.29 -27.55 6.26
C PRO A 769 -1.94 -28.38 7.37
N LEU A 770 -1.22 -29.40 7.85
CA LEU A 770 -1.72 -30.32 8.89
C LEU A 770 -1.88 -29.61 10.26
N ASP A 771 -1.06 -28.60 10.53
CA ASP A 771 -1.11 -27.81 11.76
C ASP A 771 -2.03 -26.60 11.59
N PRO A 772 -3.13 -26.47 12.39
CA PRO A 772 -3.98 -25.29 12.39
C PRO A 772 -3.23 -23.98 12.68
N GLY A 773 -2.13 -24.05 13.43
CA GLY A 773 -1.27 -22.91 13.76
C GLY A 773 -0.22 -22.55 12.70
N HIS A 774 -0.16 -23.29 11.58
CA HIS A 774 0.88 -23.15 10.56
C HIS A 774 1.02 -21.71 10.06
N TRP A 775 -0.08 -21.08 9.65
CA TRP A 775 -0.04 -19.73 9.08
C TRP A 775 0.45 -18.66 10.07
N LYS A 776 0.11 -18.80 11.35
CA LYS A 776 0.60 -17.89 12.41
C LYS A 776 2.10 -18.08 12.66
N LYS A 777 2.62 -19.31 12.56
CA LYS A 777 4.07 -19.60 12.67
C LYS A 777 4.82 -19.07 11.45
N GLU A 778 4.27 -19.28 10.26
CA GLU A 778 4.85 -18.82 9.00
C GLU A 778 4.91 -17.29 8.91
N MET A 779 3.88 -16.60 9.39
CA MET A 779 3.87 -15.14 9.50
C MET A 779 5.00 -14.61 10.39
N LYS A 780 5.31 -15.33 11.48
CA LYS A 780 6.45 -14.99 12.35
C LYS A 780 7.80 -15.30 11.70
N ARG A 781 7.89 -16.41 10.94
CA ARG A 781 9.11 -16.80 10.20
C ARG A 781 9.47 -15.79 9.11
N LEU A 782 8.48 -15.18 8.48
CA LEU A 782 8.65 -14.15 7.46
C LEU A 782 8.86 -12.73 8.04
N GLY A 783 8.94 -12.60 9.37
CA GLY A 783 9.23 -11.33 10.04
C GLY A 783 8.19 -10.23 9.87
N PHE A 784 6.92 -10.58 9.63
CA PHE A 784 5.88 -9.56 9.53
C PHE A 784 5.69 -8.81 10.87
N PRO A 785 5.45 -7.48 10.84
CA PRO A 785 5.19 -6.70 12.06
C PRO A 785 3.99 -7.22 12.83
N GLY A 786 4.00 -7.06 14.16
CA GLY A 786 2.90 -7.49 15.02
C GLY A 786 1.53 -6.83 14.74
N SER A 787 1.51 -5.72 14.00
CA SER A 787 0.27 -5.05 13.55
C SER A 787 -0.46 -5.79 12.44
N TYR A 788 0.23 -6.68 11.71
CA TYR A 788 -0.34 -7.42 10.59
C TYR A 788 -1.27 -8.51 11.07
N ARG A 789 -2.32 -8.75 10.28
CA ARG A 789 -3.32 -9.80 10.51
C ARG A 789 -3.39 -10.70 9.29
N LEU A 790 -3.77 -11.95 9.53
CA LEU A 790 -4.03 -12.91 8.46
C LEU A 790 -5.42 -12.70 7.89
N PHE A 791 -5.51 -12.63 6.57
CA PHE A 791 -6.75 -12.65 5.82
C PHE A 791 -6.71 -13.77 4.80
N THR A 792 -7.86 -14.34 4.49
CA THR A 792 -8.02 -15.34 3.44
C THR A 792 -8.85 -14.75 2.32
N ILE A 793 -8.32 -14.79 1.10
CA ILE A 793 -9.00 -14.42 -0.13
C ILE A 793 -9.33 -15.69 -0.90
N VAL A 794 -10.61 -15.83 -1.24
CA VAL A 794 -11.14 -16.91 -2.06
C VAL A 794 -11.46 -16.36 -3.44
N ASP A 795 -10.82 -16.92 -4.46
CA ASP A 795 -11.17 -16.70 -5.85
C ASP A 795 -12.19 -17.76 -6.28
N THR A 796 -13.44 -17.32 -6.45
CA THR A 796 -14.56 -18.21 -6.80
C THR A 796 -14.58 -18.66 -8.25
N GLY A 797 -13.76 -18.08 -9.13
CA GLY A 797 -13.70 -18.50 -10.52
C GLY A 797 -12.58 -19.50 -10.78
N SER A 798 -11.41 -19.32 -10.17
CA SER A 798 -10.35 -20.34 -10.22
C SER A 798 -10.47 -21.43 -9.14
N MET A 799 -11.41 -21.27 -8.20
CA MET A 799 -11.60 -22.13 -7.02
C MET A 799 -10.32 -22.24 -6.17
N THR A 800 -9.58 -21.14 -6.07
CA THR A 800 -8.34 -21.11 -5.29
C THR A 800 -8.46 -20.25 -4.04
N VAL A 801 -7.75 -20.67 -3.00
CA VAL A 801 -7.68 -19.97 -1.72
C VAL A 801 -6.26 -19.45 -1.51
N SER A 802 -6.15 -18.17 -1.16
CA SER A 802 -4.89 -17.48 -0.92
C SER A 802 -4.91 -16.85 0.47
N VAL A 803 -3.90 -17.15 1.30
CA VAL A 803 -3.72 -16.53 2.62
C VAL A 803 -2.72 -15.39 2.49
N ILE A 804 -3.10 -14.22 2.99
CA ILE A 804 -2.30 -12.99 2.95
C ILE A 804 -2.11 -12.44 4.36
N ALA A 805 -1.06 -11.63 4.54
CA ALA A 805 -0.87 -10.80 5.72
C ALA A 805 -0.96 -9.32 5.32
N ALA A 806 -1.78 -8.57 6.03
CA ALA A 806 -1.98 -7.13 5.82
C ALA A 806 -2.33 -6.45 7.15
N GLU A 807 -2.11 -5.15 7.27
CA GLU A 807 -2.54 -4.39 8.46
C GLU A 807 -4.05 -4.10 8.40
N ARG A 808 -4.55 -3.75 7.19
CA ARG A 808 -5.97 -3.52 6.92
C ARG A 808 -6.51 -4.47 5.85
N PRO A 809 -7.81 -4.82 5.89
CA PRO A 809 -8.46 -5.61 4.86
C PRO A 809 -8.42 -4.89 3.50
N PRO A 810 -7.79 -5.48 2.47
CA PRO A 810 -7.74 -4.85 1.14
C PRO A 810 -9.12 -4.92 0.47
N VAL A 811 -9.64 -3.80 0.01
CA VAL A 811 -10.99 -3.68 -0.56
C VAL A 811 -11.01 -3.80 -2.09
N VAL A 812 -9.87 -3.63 -2.75
CA VAL A 812 -9.73 -3.73 -4.22
C VAL A 812 -8.43 -4.47 -4.54
N ALA A 813 -8.49 -5.32 -5.55
CA ALA A 813 -7.35 -5.96 -6.20
C ALA A 813 -7.06 -5.25 -7.52
N LEU A 814 -5.87 -4.66 -7.67
CA LEU A 814 -5.43 -3.96 -8.88
C LEU A 814 -4.37 -4.79 -9.60
N ILE A 815 -4.59 -5.12 -10.86
CA ILE A 815 -3.64 -5.81 -11.70
C ILE A 815 -2.72 -4.75 -12.32
N CYS A 816 -1.46 -4.75 -11.90
CA CYS A 816 -0.49 -3.71 -12.30
C CYS A 816 0.65 -4.27 -13.16
N GLY A 817 0.97 -5.55 -13.07
CA GLY A 817 2.08 -6.13 -13.84
C GLY A 817 2.03 -7.64 -13.96
N ARG A 818 3.08 -8.20 -14.56
CA ARG A 818 3.31 -9.63 -14.78
C ARG A 818 4.71 -10.03 -14.38
N GLU A 819 4.84 -11.27 -13.94
CA GLU A 819 6.11 -11.89 -13.58
C GLU A 819 6.02 -13.38 -13.92
N GLY A 820 6.91 -13.87 -14.79
CA GLY A 820 6.93 -15.28 -15.20
C GLY A 820 5.59 -15.78 -15.77
N GLY A 821 4.80 -14.89 -16.38
CA GLY A 821 3.47 -15.17 -16.91
C GLY A 821 2.30 -15.04 -15.92
N MET A 822 2.55 -14.99 -14.61
CA MET A 822 1.52 -14.71 -13.60
C MET A 822 1.32 -13.20 -13.40
N LEU A 823 0.15 -12.81 -12.92
CA LEU A 823 -0.18 -11.41 -12.64
C LEU A 823 0.37 -10.99 -11.28
N ARG A 824 0.97 -9.80 -11.20
CA ARG A 824 1.23 -9.08 -9.96
C ARG A 824 0.01 -8.22 -9.63
N VAL A 825 -0.67 -8.60 -8.58
CA VAL A 825 -1.94 -8.00 -8.13
C VAL A 825 -1.71 -7.29 -6.80
N LEU A 826 -1.93 -5.98 -6.80
CA LEU A 826 -1.90 -5.15 -5.62
C LEU A 826 -3.21 -5.26 -4.87
N LEU A 827 -3.13 -5.54 -3.58
CA LEU A 827 -4.26 -5.56 -2.69
C LEU A 827 -4.28 -4.23 -1.92
N CYS A 828 -5.29 -3.41 -2.19
CA CYS A 828 -5.34 -2.04 -1.69
C CYS A 828 -6.50 -1.81 -0.73
N SER A 829 -6.22 -1.10 0.37
CA SER A 829 -7.25 -0.43 1.18
C SER A 829 -7.60 0.92 0.54
N TRP A 830 -8.76 1.50 0.86
CA TRP A 830 -9.21 2.76 0.23
C TRP A 830 -9.70 3.79 1.24
N ARG A 831 -9.26 5.03 1.04
CA ARG A 831 -9.71 6.20 1.82
C ARG A 831 -10.40 7.22 0.93
N PHE A 832 -11.64 7.49 1.26
CA PHE A 832 -12.50 8.40 0.48
C PHE A 832 -12.09 9.86 0.60
N GLU A 833 -11.43 10.24 1.68
CA GLU A 833 -11.04 11.61 2.02
C GLU A 833 -10.10 12.22 0.98
N ARG A 834 -9.09 11.43 0.58
CA ARG A 834 -8.11 11.80 -0.46
C ARG A 834 -8.36 11.09 -1.77
N ASN A 835 -9.42 10.28 -1.84
CA ASN A 835 -9.68 9.29 -2.87
C ASN A 835 -8.39 8.53 -3.26
N CYS A 836 -7.75 7.91 -2.26
CA CYS A 836 -6.44 7.26 -2.39
C CYS A 836 -6.54 5.78 -2.03
N LEU A 837 -5.88 4.94 -2.82
CA LEU A 837 -5.73 3.50 -2.61
C LEU A 837 -4.36 3.24 -1.95
N TYR A 838 -4.32 2.61 -0.79
CA TYR A 838 -3.07 2.30 -0.09
C TYR A 838 -2.72 0.83 -0.29
N ARG A 839 -1.48 0.55 -0.66
CA ARG A 839 -1.00 -0.81 -0.91
C ARG A 839 -0.80 -1.55 0.41
N GLU A 840 -1.63 -2.56 0.67
CA GLU A 840 -1.55 -3.38 1.87
C GLU A 840 -0.73 -4.66 1.66
N CYS A 841 -0.77 -5.23 0.45
CA CYS A 841 -0.05 -6.44 0.09
C CYS A 841 0.07 -6.55 -1.45
N VAL A 842 1.00 -7.38 -1.94
CA VAL A 842 1.04 -7.80 -3.35
C VAL A 842 0.98 -9.32 -3.41
N VAL A 843 0.16 -9.85 -4.33
CA VAL A 843 -0.01 -11.28 -4.56
C VAL A 843 0.15 -11.63 -6.03
N ARG A 844 0.51 -12.88 -6.30
CA ARG A 844 0.61 -13.45 -7.65
C ARG A 844 -0.69 -14.17 -7.98
N MET A 845 -1.35 -13.83 -9.09
CA MET A 845 -2.60 -14.47 -9.50
C MET A 845 -2.52 -15.03 -10.91
N ARG A 846 -3.43 -15.97 -11.24
CA ARG A 846 -3.50 -16.57 -12.57
C ARG A 846 -3.90 -15.53 -13.61
N SER A 847 -3.35 -15.64 -14.81
CA SER A 847 -3.59 -14.72 -15.92
C SER A 847 -5.04 -14.68 -16.39
N SER A 848 -5.81 -15.75 -16.16
CA SER A 848 -7.25 -15.81 -16.46
C SER A 848 -8.07 -14.76 -15.72
N LEU A 849 -7.58 -14.25 -14.59
CA LEU A 849 -8.25 -13.20 -13.82
C LEU A 849 -8.27 -11.85 -14.56
N GLU A 850 -7.34 -11.65 -15.51
CA GLU A 850 -7.20 -10.38 -16.22
C GLU A 850 -8.39 -10.06 -17.14
N GLU A 851 -9.01 -11.07 -17.74
CA GLU A 851 -10.17 -10.91 -18.62
C GLU A 851 -11.44 -10.46 -17.87
N GLN A 852 -11.44 -10.60 -16.55
CA GLN A 852 -12.60 -10.34 -15.68
C GLN A 852 -12.47 -9.03 -14.91
N ALA A 853 -11.31 -8.37 -15.01
CA ALA A 853 -11.03 -7.13 -14.31
C ALA A 853 -11.47 -5.91 -15.14
N THR A 854 -11.98 -4.89 -14.47
CA THR A 854 -12.46 -3.66 -15.12
C THR A 854 -11.32 -2.67 -15.31
N TYR A 855 -11.20 -2.06 -16.49
CA TYR A 855 -10.29 -0.95 -16.71
C TYR A 855 -10.67 0.27 -15.86
N ASN A 856 -9.67 0.87 -15.24
CA ASN A 856 -9.79 2.07 -14.42
C ASN A 856 -8.71 3.06 -14.84
N ASP A 857 -9.15 4.31 -14.93
CA ASP A 857 -8.33 5.42 -15.33
C ASP A 857 -8.17 6.39 -14.15
N TRP A 858 -7.00 7.03 -14.07
CA TRP A 858 -6.73 8.09 -13.08
C TRP A 858 -6.96 7.64 -11.64
N LEU A 859 -6.38 6.51 -11.24
CA LEU A 859 -6.39 6.03 -9.87
C LEU A 859 -5.21 6.60 -9.08
N LYS A 860 -5.48 7.21 -7.92
CA LYS A 860 -4.44 7.62 -6.99
C LYS A 860 -4.07 6.48 -6.05
N ILE A 861 -2.80 6.08 -6.07
CA ILE A 861 -2.27 4.93 -5.31
C ILE A 861 -1.06 5.37 -4.48
N SER A 862 -1.02 4.94 -3.22
CA SER A 862 0.13 5.06 -2.33
C SER A 862 0.94 3.77 -2.31
N LEU A 863 2.26 3.87 -2.44
CA LEU A 863 3.16 2.72 -2.34
C LEU A 863 3.30 2.20 -0.89
N ALA A 864 2.93 3.02 0.09
CA ALA A 864 2.93 2.67 1.50
C ALA A 864 1.57 2.12 1.96
N SER A 865 1.60 1.30 3.01
CA SER A 865 0.37 0.84 3.67
C SER A 865 -0.34 2.00 4.37
N GLN A 866 -1.65 1.89 4.55
CA GLN A 866 -2.40 2.92 5.26
C GLN A 866 -1.93 3.06 6.72
N GLY A 867 -1.47 1.96 7.33
CA GLY A 867 -0.93 1.93 8.69
C GLY A 867 0.41 2.66 8.83
N ASP A 868 1.33 2.47 7.89
CA ASP A 868 2.63 3.16 7.89
C ASP A 868 2.44 4.67 7.73
N VAL A 869 1.57 5.06 6.79
CA VAL A 869 1.19 6.47 6.58
C VAL A 869 0.59 7.08 7.84
N ALA A 870 -0.32 6.37 8.51
CA ALA A 870 -0.93 6.80 9.75
C ALA A 870 0.13 7.06 10.84
N ARG A 871 1.06 6.12 11.03
CA ARG A 871 2.15 6.25 12.02
C ARG A 871 3.06 7.43 11.72
N THR A 872 3.57 7.54 10.49
CA THR A 872 4.45 8.65 10.08
C THR A 872 3.78 10.01 10.32
N ARG A 873 2.51 10.12 9.95
CA ARG A 873 1.74 11.35 10.15
C ARG A 873 1.53 11.69 11.61
N VAL A 874 1.14 10.72 12.44
CA VAL A 874 0.95 10.93 13.89
C VAL A 874 2.25 11.40 14.54
N SER A 875 3.37 10.74 14.26
CA SER A 875 4.69 11.12 14.77
C SER A 875 5.06 12.56 14.39
N HIS A 876 4.83 12.93 13.12
CA HIS A 876 5.13 14.29 12.65
C HIS A 876 4.24 15.36 13.31
N LEU A 877 2.93 15.11 13.42
CA LEU A 877 2.02 16.04 14.10
C LEU A 877 2.35 16.20 15.58
N GLN A 878 2.78 15.12 16.25
CA GLN A 878 3.28 15.18 17.63
C GLN A 878 4.55 16.02 17.72
N TYR A 879 5.51 15.84 16.82
CA TYR A 879 6.73 16.64 16.75
C TYR A 879 6.43 18.13 16.54
N LEU A 880 5.57 18.49 15.58
CA LEU A 880 5.19 19.89 15.34
C LEU A 880 4.55 20.52 16.58
N ARG A 881 3.67 19.78 17.26
CA ARG A 881 3.05 20.24 18.50
C ARG A 881 4.09 20.45 19.61
N GLN A 882 5.03 19.52 19.74
CA GLN A 882 6.11 19.63 20.72
C GLN A 882 6.99 20.85 20.43
N LYS A 883 7.35 21.07 19.16
CA LYS A 883 8.09 22.24 18.71
C LYS A 883 7.35 23.55 19.02
N GLN A 884 6.05 23.62 18.74
CA GLN A 884 5.23 24.79 19.08
C GLN A 884 5.22 25.06 20.59
N ILE A 885 5.09 24.02 21.41
CA ILE A 885 5.15 24.12 22.87
C ILE A 885 6.51 24.64 23.31
N ASP A 886 7.60 24.15 22.71
CA ASP A 886 8.95 24.55 23.08
C ASP A 886 9.28 25.98 22.60
N GLU A 887 8.78 26.41 21.44
CA GLU A 887 8.82 27.79 20.97
C GLU A 887 7.98 28.73 21.85
N GLU A 888 6.82 28.29 22.32
CA GLU A 888 5.99 29.04 23.25
C GLU A 888 6.67 29.17 24.62
N LYS A 889 7.26 28.08 25.15
CA LYS A 889 8.09 28.12 26.35
C LYS A 889 9.31 29.04 26.18
N ALA A 890 9.96 29.00 25.03
CA ALA A 890 11.11 29.87 24.73
C ALA A 890 10.68 31.35 24.73
N ARG A 891 9.58 31.69 24.05
CA ARG A 891 8.99 33.04 24.07
C ARG A 891 8.63 33.49 25.48
N LEU A 892 8.02 32.61 26.27
CA LEU A 892 7.61 32.90 27.65
C LEU A 892 8.83 33.04 28.58
N ASN A 893 9.92 32.32 28.31
CA ASN A 893 11.20 32.48 29.00
C ASN A 893 11.90 33.79 28.62
N GLU A 894 11.92 34.16 27.33
CA GLU A 894 12.42 35.45 26.88
C GLU A 894 11.64 36.61 27.50
N GLU A 895 10.31 36.49 27.61
CA GLU A 895 9.46 37.49 28.25
C GLU A 895 9.75 37.59 29.76
N LYS A 896 9.95 36.46 30.46
CA LYS A 896 10.40 36.44 31.86
C LYS A 896 11.79 37.04 32.05
N VAL A 897 12.72 36.83 31.12
CA VAL A 897 14.07 37.43 31.14
C VAL A 897 13.99 38.93 30.90
N ARG A 898 13.13 39.40 29.98
CA ARG A 898 12.87 40.82 29.76
C ARG A 898 12.26 41.50 31.00
N GLN A 899 11.34 40.84 31.69
CA GLN A 899 10.74 41.36 32.93
C GLN A 899 11.70 41.36 34.14
N ARG A 900 12.78 40.58 34.10
CA ARG A 900 13.78 40.49 35.18
C ARG A 900 14.97 41.45 35.03
N LYS A 901 15.09 42.21 33.94
CA LYS A 901 16.08 43.29 33.86
C LYS A 901 15.60 44.48 34.70
N PRO A 902 16.32 44.90 35.76
CA PRO A 902 15.96 46.10 36.49
C PRO A 902 16.23 47.33 35.62
N VAL A 903 15.28 48.25 35.60
CA VAL A 903 15.41 49.59 35.00
C VAL A 903 16.42 50.36 35.84
N SER A 904 17.68 50.38 35.42
CA SER A 904 18.66 51.38 35.82
C SER A 904 19.25 51.99 34.56
N GLU A 905 19.25 53.32 34.54
CA GLU A 905 19.82 54.21 33.51
C GLU A 905 18.91 54.56 32.34
N GLU A 906 18.17 55.66 32.49
CA GLU A 906 18.11 56.75 31.50
C GLU A 906 17.34 57.96 32.07
N SER A 907 18.07 58.92 32.66
CA SER A 907 17.59 60.32 32.72
C SER A 907 18.74 61.29 33.00
N THR A 908 19.56 61.59 31.98
CA THR A 908 20.47 62.76 31.98
C THR A 908 20.53 63.41 30.60
N SER A 909 19.76 64.48 30.41
CA SER A 909 20.00 65.59 29.45
C SER A 909 18.71 66.46 29.43
N SER A 910 18.61 67.58 30.15
CA SER A 910 19.09 68.94 29.80
C SER A 910 18.27 69.89 30.70
N THR A 911 18.71 70.99 31.32
CA THR A 911 19.18 72.27 30.73
C THR A 911 19.58 73.23 31.88
N LEU A 912 20.57 74.08 31.60
CA LEU A 912 21.18 75.18 32.38
C LEU A 912 20.34 75.98 33.42
N LYS A 913 20.97 76.34 34.55
CA LYS A 913 21.34 77.75 34.92
C LYS A 913 21.98 77.87 36.33
N GLY A 914 23.15 78.54 36.38
CA GLY A 914 23.49 79.55 37.42
C GLY A 914 24.22 79.11 38.71
N PRO A 915 25.39 79.71 39.06
CA PRO A 915 26.17 79.46 40.29
C PRO A 915 25.76 80.45 41.43
N PRO A 916 26.23 80.34 42.70
CA PRO A 916 27.63 80.51 43.12
C PRO A 916 28.14 79.57 44.23
N SER A 917 29.46 79.64 44.44
CA SER A 917 30.35 79.02 45.44
C SER A 917 30.10 79.51 46.89
N PRO A 918 30.98 79.28 47.89
CA PRO A 918 32.04 78.26 48.12
C PRO A 918 31.96 77.60 49.53
N ARG A 919 32.78 76.56 49.81
CA ARG A 919 33.62 76.37 51.03
C ARG A 919 34.11 74.91 51.15
N VAL A 920 35.44 74.68 51.21
CA VAL A 920 36.22 74.25 52.41
C VAL A 920 35.81 72.82 52.83
N SER A 921 36.66 71.79 52.94
CA SER A 921 38.11 71.59 52.95
C SER A 921 38.40 70.11 53.23
N LEU A 922 39.65 69.67 53.00
CA LEU A 922 40.40 68.70 53.83
C LEU A 922 39.79 67.29 53.97
N PHE A 923 40.39 66.20 53.47
CA PHE A 923 41.61 65.60 54.00
C PHE A 923 41.98 64.38 53.14
N SER A 924 43.27 64.11 53.13
CA SER A 924 43.99 63.03 52.48
C SER A 924 44.25 61.88 53.46
N ALA A 925 44.73 60.77 52.90
CA ALA A 925 45.43 59.62 53.49
C ALA A 925 44.54 58.39 53.82
N GLY A 926 44.91 57.17 53.44
CA GLY A 926 46.15 56.73 52.80
C GLY A 926 46.06 55.28 52.35
N ASP A 927 46.81 54.99 51.29
CA ASP A 927 47.82 53.94 51.19
C ASP A 927 47.55 52.57 51.84
N GLN A 928 47.36 51.60 50.93
CA GLN A 928 48.40 50.62 50.57
C GLN A 928 48.40 49.25 51.27
N GLU A 929 48.13 48.27 50.39
CA GLU A 929 48.71 46.93 50.30
C GLU A 929 48.28 45.77 51.21
N ARG A 930 48.21 44.61 50.53
CA ARG A 930 48.37 43.23 50.99
C ARG A 930 47.14 42.54 51.60
N LEU A 931 46.53 41.64 50.83
CA LEU A 931 46.82 40.19 50.94
C LEU A 931 46.02 39.39 49.91
N ASP A 932 46.74 38.85 48.92
CA ASP A 932 46.30 37.69 48.15
C ASP A 932 46.05 36.47 49.04
N ARG A 933 45.14 35.61 48.54
CA ARG A 933 44.76 34.25 48.98
C ARG A 933 43.67 34.19 50.05
N VAL A 934 42.50 33.69 49.65
CA VAL A 934 42.15 32.26 49.78
C VAL A 934 41.12 31.91 48.70
N ALA A 935 41.49 30.98 47.84
CA ALA A 935 40.59 30.22 46.99
C ALA A 935 39.76 29.24 47.83
N ARG A 936 38.44 29.22 47.60
CA ARG A 936 37.50 28.07 47.60
C ARG A 936 36.09 28.53 47.95
N GLN A 937 35.23 28.63 46.94
CA GLN A 937 33.94 27.95 46.91
C GLN A 937 33.48 27.81 45.46
#